data_AF-A0A2I2L1Z1-F1
#
_entry.id   AF-A0A2I2L1Z1-F1
#
_cell.length_a   1.000
_cell.length_b   1.000
_cell.length_c   1.000
_cell.angle_alpha   90.00
_cell.angle_beta   90.00
_cell.angle_gamma   90.00
#
_symmetry.space_group_name_H-M   'P 1'
#
loop_
_entity.id
_entity.type
_entity.pdbx_description
1 polymer ?
#
loop_
_entity_poly.entity_id
_entity_poly.type
_entity_poly.pdbx_seq_one_letter_code
_entity_poly.pdbx_strand_id
1 'polypeptide(L)'
;MAQRYVVIGAGAVGATVAAQLHATGVDTLAVARGANLAALRAGGLRYIRPSATPGGPADIRQVPLAVAAGPDEVTLRPGDVLVLATKAQDAEAVLAAWAWQPVHGGAAAATAGETLPLVLLQNGLDGARAALRRFATVVDAVVFCASTHLRPGEVIAPSAPHVAGFLLGRVPGGGTGDPVVEAIAADLRAGACQVRVVDDIGRWKAGKLLGNLAYNLDALYPPSPRRDEASAALVAEARHVLSAAGIDPAGFADLRAPDGGSPGAAGGIGLDVTTLGPREIPGFDRPGSSTWQSLARGGSVEADYLNGEIVLLARLHGLVAPVNAGVQRRLATAARLGTAPGTLGADDLANLLAGPGAETEPVGVVTAAHPTSAGAKAGAVLVDAKALRDEQASARPPLLLDVRWALGDPHGHDHYRDGHLPGAVYVDLDTELADHTLAAAPGGLAGRHPLPSLGVLRAAARRWGLSAGRPVVVYDDNGGLSAARAWWLLRWAGVADVRILDGALAAWRDAGLPLETGEIIPVPGDIELSGGHLPVLDADEAAALADSGVLLDARAGERYRGEVEPVDPRAGHIPGARSAPTGDNLDAAGRFRSAADLRTRFRALGVAVGADTPDGVDTADAANTQEVVEAAGGVGTSAGEGGGASDGGRGVQPVVGVYCGSGVTAAHEIAALAVVGVEAALYPGSWSAWSSDPSRPVATGPR
;
A
#
# COMPACT_ATOMS: atom_id res chain seq x y z
N MET A 1 -13.38 40.21 23.32
CA MET A 1 -14.35 39.19 23.77
C MET A 1 -13.56 37.99 24.27
N ALA A 2 -14.05 37.24 25.25
CA ALA A 2 -13.38 36.03 25.70
C ALA A 2 -13.32 35.00 24.55
N GLN A 3 -12.17 34.36 24.35
CA GLN A 3 -12.01 33.35 23.30
C GLN A 3 -12.80 32.10 23.67
N ARG A 4 -13.38 31.45 22.65
CA ARG A 4 -13.93 30.09 22.79
C ARG A 4 -13.14 29.14 21.92
N TYR A 5 -12.75 28.02 22.48
CA TYR A 5 -12.03 26.98 21.75
C TYR A 5 -12.99 25.90 21.26
N VAL A 6 -13.02 25.68 19.96
CA VAL A 6 -13.73 24.57 19.32
C VAL A 6 -12.70 23.50 18.99
N VAL A 7 -12.59 22.49 19.85
CA VAL A 7 -11.59 21.42 19.75
C VAL A 7 -12.13 20.29 18.88
N ILE A 8 -11.72 20.27 17.63
CA ILE A 8 -12.15 19.34 16.60
C ILE A 8 -11.36 18.04 16.71
N GLY A 9 -11.96 17.02 17.31
CA GLY A 9 -11.33 15.72 17.57
C GLY A 9 -11.02 15.51 19.05
N ALA A 10 -12.01 15.12 19.84
CA ALA A 10 -11.88 14.80 21.27
C ALA A 10 -11.24 13.42 21.55
N GLY A 11 -10.12 13.11 20.87
CA GLY A 11 -9.24 11.98 21.17
C GLY A 11 -8.31 12.28 22.35
N ALA A 12 -7.21 11.53 22.49
CA ALA A 12 -6.30 11.67 23.63
C ALA A 12 -5.76 13.10 23.83
N VAL A 13 -5.17 13.70 22.80
CA VAL A 13 -4.58 15.06 22.88
C VAL A 13 -5.67 16.13 22.93
N GLY A 14 -6.67 16.04 22.03
CA GLY A 14 -7.75 17.04 21.96
C GLY A 14 -8.57 17.11 23.24
N ALA A 15 -8.96 15.98 23.83
CA ALA A 15 -9.69 15.97 25.10
C ALA A 15 -8.84 16.49 26.27
N THR A 16 -7.54 16.20 26.29
CA THR A 16 -6.62 16.76 27.29
C THR A 16 -6.52 18.27 27.18
N VAL A 17 -6.36 18.82 25.96
CA VAL A 17 -6.33 20.27 25.72
C VAL A 17 -7.66 20.91 26.13
N ALA A 18 -8.78 20.33 25.72
CA ALA A 18 -10.11 20.81 26.10
C ALA A 18 -10.31 20.82 27.62
N ALA A 19 -9.87 19.76 28.31
CA ALA A 19 -9.96 19.68 29.77
C ALA A 19 -9.10 20.73 30.48
N GLN A 20 -7.90 21.02 29.97
CA GLN A 20 -7.03 22.04 30.57
C GLN A 20 -7.57 23.46 30.37
N LEU A 21 -8.05 23.79 29.16
CA LEU A 21 -8.67 25.09 28.89
C LEU A 21 -9.97 25.26 29.71
N HIS A 22 -10.81 24.24 29.76
CA HIS A 22 -12.02 24.28 30.57
C HIS A 22 -11.72 24.50 32.06
N ALA A 23 -10.66 23.88 32.59
CA ALA A 23 -10.27 24.02 33.99
C ALA A 23 -9.85 25.45 34.40
N THR A 24 -9.49 26.30 33.44
CA THR A 24 -9.16 27.72 33.68
C THR A 24 -10.35 28.66 33.48
N GLY A 25 -11.52 28.12 33.13
CA GLY A 25 -12.73 28.89 32.84
C GLY A 25 -12.82 29.39 31.40
N VAL A 26 -11.92 28.96 30.51
CA VAL A 26 -12.02 29.27 29.07
C VAL A 26 -13.18 28.48 28.46
N ASP A 27 -14.05 29.18 27.72
CA ASP A 27 -15.19 28.57 27.04
C ASP A 27 -14.68 27.54 26.02
N THR A 28 -15.07 26.29 26.19
CA THR A 28 -14.49 25.15 25.46
C THR A 28 -15.59 24.21 24.99
N LEU A 29 -15.61 23.94 23.70
CA LEU A 29 -16.48 22.98 23.04
C LEU A 29 -15.64 21.88 22.40
N ALA A 30 -15.95 20.62 22.70
CA ALA A 30 -15.29 19.46 22.14
C ALA A 30 -16.14 18.85 21.01
N VAL A 31 -15.52 18.53 19.88
CA VAL A 31 -16.19 17.82 18.78
C VAL A 31 -15.76 16.36 18.79
N ALA A 32 -16.73 15.46 18.82
CA ALA A 32 -16.51 14.01 18.90
C ALA A 32 -17.48 13.25 17.99
N ARG A 33 -17.18 11.98 17.70
CA ARG A 33 -18.06 11.09 16.92
C ARG A 33 -18.25 9.73 17.58
N GLY A 34 -19.28 9.01 17.14
CA GLY A 34 -19.55 7.61 17.52
C GLY A 34 -19.68 7.40 19.03
N ALA A 35 -19.13 6.29 19.53
CA ALA A 35 -19.22 5.93 20.95
C ALA A 35 -18.61 7.00 21.88
N ASN A 36 -17.56 7.71 21.45
CA ASN A 36 -16.93 8.75 22.26
C ASN A 36 -17.85 9.97 22.42
N LEU A 37 -18.56 10.37 21.37
CA LEU A 37 -19.58 11.42 21.45
C LEU A 37 -20.69 11.06 22.44
N ALA A 38 -21.20 9.83 22.34
CA ALA A 38 -22.26 9.35 23.23
C ALA A 38 -21.82 9.38 24.71
N ALA A 39 -20.60 8.90 25.00
CA ALA A 39 -20.04 8.90 26.35
C ALA A 39 -19.84 10.32 26.91
N LEU A 40 -19.27 11.23 26.10
CA LEU A 40 -19.06 12.62 26.51
C LEU A 40 -20.37 13.37 26.74
N ARG A 41 -21.42 13.13 25.93
CA ARG A 41 -22.75 13.71 26.17
C ARG A 41 -23.42 13.15 27.42
N ALA A 42 -23.23 11.87 27.71
CA ALA A 42 -23.88 11.20 28.85
C ALA A 42 -23.30 11.62 30.20
N GLY A 43 -21.98 11.81 30.29
CA GLY A 43 -21.32 12.06 31.58
C GLY A 43 -20.21 13.10 31.57
N GLY A 44 -19.86 13.69 30.43
CA GLY A 44 -18.63 14.48 30.28
C GLY A 44 -17.38 13.61 30.14
N LEU A 45 -16.21 14.24 30.22
CA LEU A 45 -14.93 13.57 30.11
C LEU A 45 -14.46 13.06 31.48
N ARG A 46 -14.22 11.76 31.59
CA ARG A 46 -13.48 11.18 32.72
C ARG A 46 -11.98 11.34 32.48
N TYR A 47 -11.36 12.27 33.20
CA TYR A 47 -9.99 12.71 32.97
C TYR A 47 -9.09 12.30 34.13
N ILE A 48 -8.08 11.48 33.83
CA ILE A 48 -7.23 10.80 34.83
C ILE A 48 -5.85 11.45 34.84
N ARG A 49 -5.42 11.90 36.02
CA ARG A 49 -4.15 12.60 36.26
C ARG A 49 -3.34 11.90 37.37
N PRO A 50 -2.01 12.07 37.38
CA PRO A 50 -1.19 11.62 38.51
C PRO A 50 -1.64 12.30 39.79
N SER A 51 -1.51 11.59 40.90
CA SER A 51 -1.72 12.17 42.22
C SER A 51 -0.75 13.32 42.48
N ALA A 52 -1.19 14.31 43.27
CA ALA A 52 -0.31 15.36 43.77
C ALA A 52 0.82 14.78 44.66
N THR A 53 0.53 13.66 45.34
CA THR A 53 1.49 12.93 46.17
C THR A 53 2.01 11.70 45.42
N PRO A 54 3.33 11.52 45.26
CA PRO A 54 3.90 10.32 44.63
C PRO A 54 3.35 9.02 45.25
N GLY A 55 2.89 8.08 44.42
CA GLY A 55 2.31 6.81 44.87
C GLY A 55 0.88 6.89 45.41
N GLY A 56 0.28 8.08 45.48
CA GLY A 56 -1.12 8.27 45.88
C GLY A 56 -2.13 7.79 44.81
N PRO A 57 -3.43 7.71 45.16
CA PRO A 57 -4.47 7.32 44.21
C PRO A 57 -4.55 8.32 43.05
N ALA A 58 -4.92 7.82 41.87
CA ALA A 58 -5.12 8.64 40.68
C ALA A 58 -6.09 9.79 40.95
N ASP A 59 -5.76 10.98 40.46
CA ASP A 59 -6.67 12.13 40.47
C ASP A 59 -7.63 11.99 39.27
N ILE A 60 -8.84 11.53 39.55
CA ILE A 60 -9.85 11.27 38.53
C ILE A 60 -10.91 12.36 38.60
N ARG A 61 -11.02 13.13 37.51
CA ARG A 61 -11.92 14.27 37.41
C ARG A 61 -13.02 13.98 36.39
N GLN A 62 -14.25 14.36 36.71
CA GLN A 62 -15.34 14.38 35.72
C GLN A 62 -15.46 15.81 35.19
N VAL A 63 -15.06 16.03 33.94
CA VAL A 63 -14.99 17.35 33.31
C VAL A 63 -16.22 17.55 32.43
N PRO A 64 -17.12 18.50 32.75
CA PRO A 64 -18.34 18.74 31.99
C PRO A 64 -18.04 19.61 30.75
N LEU A 65 -17.51 18.98 29.70
CA LEU A 65 -17.27 19.64 28.42
C LEU A 65 -18.58 19.81 27.65
N ALA A 66 -18.78 20.98 27.02
CA ALA A 66 -19.78 21.11 25.98
C ALA A 66 -19.36 20.27 24.77
N VAL A 67 -20.30 19.57 24.12
CA VAL A 67 -19.97 18.59 23.07
C VAL A 67 -20.87 18.75 21.85
N ALA A 68 -20.25 18.71 20.67
CA ALA A 68 -20.93 18.66 19.37
C ALA A 68 -20.49 17.45 18.55
N ALA A 69 -21.35 17.00 17.64
CA ALA A 69 -21.06 15.92 16.69
C ALA A 69 -20.21 16.38 15.49
N GLY A 70 -20.37 17.65 15.10
CA GLY A 70 -19.77 18.21 13.89
C GLY A 70 -20.14 19.68 13.72
N PRO A 71 -19.77 20.28 12.58
CA PRO A 71 -20.00 21.71 12.33
C PRO A 71 -21.48 22.10 12.34
N ASP A 72 -22.39 21.21 11.91
CA ASP A 72 -23.83 21.47 11.84
C ASP A 72 -24.48 21.73 13.21
N GLU A 73 -23.85 21.30 14.30
CA GLU A 73 -24.31 21.54 15.67
C GLU A 73 -23.61 22.73 16.35
N VAL A 74 -22.72 23.43 15.64
CA VAL A 74 -21.91 24.52 16.21
C VAL A 74 -22.20 25.83 15.49
N THR A 75 -22.83 26.77 16.21
CA THR A 75 -22.91 28.16 15.77
C THR A 75 -21.57 28.84 16.04
N LEU A 76 -20.76 29.04 15.00
CA LEU A 76 -19.49 29.77 15.10
C LEU A 76 -19.73 31.26 15.30
N ARG A 77 -18.86 31.92 16.07
CA ARG A 77 -18.95 33.34 16.41
C ARG A 77 -17.57 34.03 16.32
N PRO A 78 -17.53 35.35 16.16
CA PRO A 78 -16.28 36.10 16.22
C PRO A 78 -15.53 35.82 17.52
N GLY A 79 -14.21 35.58 17.40
CA GLY A 79 -13.34 35.25 18.52
C GLY A 79 -13.27 33.78 18.88
N ASP A 80 -13.93 32.89 18.15
CA ASP A 80 -13.67 31.46 18.23
C ASP A 80 -12.26 31.11 17.71
N VAL A 81 -11.63 30.13 18.34
CA VAL A 81 -10.39 29.50 17.89
C VAL A 81 -10.71 28.05 17.55
N LEU A 82 -10.51 27.65 16.29
CA LEU A 82 -10.65 26.26 15.89
C LEU A 82 -9.36 25.52 16.22
N VAL A 83 -9.46 24.32 16.79
CA VAL A 83 -8.29 23.49 17.12
C VAL A 83 -8.46 22.13 16.46
N LEU A 84 -7.62 21.79 15.49
CA LEU A 84 -7.64 20.51 14.81
C LEU A 84 -6.77 19.50 15.54
N ALA A 85 -7.42 18.52 16.17
CA ALA A 85 -6.80 17.44 16.95
C ALA A 85 -7.14 16.05 16.41
N THR A 86 -7.65 15.97 15.17
CA THR A 86 -7.81 14.70 14.44
C THR A 86 -6.48 14.18 13.93
N LYS A 87 -6.45 12.93 13.42
CA LYS A 87 -5.26 12.39 12.75
C LYS A 87 -4.98 13.18 11.45
N ALA A 88 -3.72 13.19 11.03
CA ALA A 88 -3.29 13.89 9.81
C ALA A 88 -4.05 13.38 8.57
N GLN A 89 -4.30 12.08 8.48
CA GLN A 89 -5.06 11.47 7.39
C GLN A 89 -6.52 11.90 7.27
N ASP A 90 -7.12 12.40 8.36
CA ASP A 90 -8.49 12.93 8.36
C ASP A 90 -8.52 14.45 8.14
N ALA A 91 -7.36 15.12 8.13
CA ALA A 91 -7.25 16.58 8.18
C ALA A 91 -7.94 17.27 7.01
N GLU A 92 -7.69 16.82 5.78
CA GLU A 92 -8.22 17.45 4.56
C GLU A 92 -9.75 17.50 4.56
N ALA A 93 -10.41 16.38 4.89
CA ALA A 93 -11.87 16.31 4.94
C ALA A 93 -12.45 17.21 6.05
N VAL A 94 -11.80 17.25 7.21
CA VAL A 94 -12.22 18.10 8.33
C VAL A 94 -12.03 19.59 7.98
N LEU A 95 -10.89 19.96 7.43
CA LEU A 95 -10.61 21.34 7.00
C LEU A 95 -11.65 21.82 5.97
N ALA A 96 -11.99 20.97 5.00
CA ALA A 96 -13.01 21.28 4.00
C ALA A 96 -14.40 21.50 4.62
N ALA A 97 -14.77 20.69 5.61
CA ALA A 97 -16.06 20.80 6.29
C ALA A 97 -16.19 22.05 7.16
N TRP A 98 -15.10 22.48 7.81
CA TRP A 98 -15.12 23.59 8.76
C TRP A 98 -14.84 24.96 8.14
N ALA A 99 -14.00 25.04 7.10
CA ALA A 99 -13.58 26.33 6.53
C ALA A 99 -14.75 27.20 6.06
N TRP A 100 -15.78 26.59 5.47
CA TRP A 100 -16.88 27.31 4.85
C TRP A 100 -18.08 27.52 5.78
N GLN A 101 -17.94 27.17 7.06
CA GLN A 101 -19.00 27.39 8.04
C GLN A 101 -19.18 28.89 8.30
N PRO A 102 -20.44 29.38 8.34
CA PRO A 102 -20.71 30.79 8.55
C PRO A 102 -20.34 31.23 9.98
N VAL A 103 -19.79 32.43 10.12
CA VAL A 103 -19.48 33.05 11.42
C VAL A 103 -20.55 34.07 11.77
N HIS A 104 -21.34 33.77 12.79
CA HIS A 104 -22.52 34.54 13.18
C HIS A 104 -22.16 35.74 14.07
N GLY A 105 -22.71 36.92 13.77
CA GLY A 105 -22.47 38.15 14.54
C GLY A 105 -21.22 38.94 14.12
N GLY A 106 -20.58 38.55 13.01
CA GLY A 106 -19.50 39.29 12.34
C GLY A 106 -19.98 40.12 11.14
N ALA A 107 -19.04 40.52 10.27
CA ALA A 107 -19.37 41.14 8.98
C ALA A 107 -20.25 40.20 8.13
N ALA A 108 -21.15 40.76 7.32
CA ALA A 108 -22.08 39.97 6.52
C ALA A 108 -21.33 39.01 5.58
N ALA A 109 -21.70 37.72 5.63
CA ALA A 109 -21.18 36.61 4.81
C ALA A 109 -19.75 36.09 5.10
N ALA A 110 -19.14 36.41 6.26
CA ALA A 110 -17.83 35.85 6.62
C ALA A 110 -17.90 34.35 7.00
N THR A 111 -16.92 33.58 6.51
CA THR A 111 -16.71 32.17 6.83
C THR A 111 -15.60 31.96 7.86
N ALA A 112 -15.55 30.77 8.44
CA ALA A 112 -14.53 30.39 9.42
C ALA A 112 -13.11 30.49 8.84
N GLY A 113 -12.90 30.02 7.61
CA GLY A 113 -11.62 30.05 6.91
C GLY A 113 -11.08 31.47 6.70
N GLU A 114 -11.98 32.44 6.51
CA GLU A 114 -11.62 33.83 6.26
C GLU A 114 -11.28 34.60 7.54
N THR A 115 -11.88 34.23 8.67
CA THR A 115 -11.90 35.11 9.86
C THR A 115 -11.46 34.48 11.17
N LEU A 116 -11.51 33.16 11.31
CA LEU A 116 -11.16 32.48 12.55
C LEU A 116 -9.75 31.87 12.47
N PRO A 117 -8.95 31.96 13.54
CA PRO A 117 -7.69 31.24 13.62
C PRO A 117 -7.92 29.74 13.75
N LEU A 118 -7.10 28.97 13.03
CA LEU A 118 -7.02 27.52 13.14
C LEU A 118 -5.68 27.10 13.75
N VAL A 119 -5.75 26.35 14.84
CA VAL A 119 -4.58 25.73 15.50
C VAL A 119 -4.48 24.26 15.10
N LEU A 120 -3.32 23.83 14.63
CA LEU A 120 -3.06 22.44 14.24
C LEU A 120 -2.28 21.72 15.33
N LEU A 121 -2.80 20.60 15.83
CA LEU A 121 -2.11 19.78 16.85
C LEU A 121 -1.50 18.49 16.31
N GLN A 122 -1.59 18.26 15.01
CA GLN A 122 -1.13 17.03 14.36
C GLN A 122 0.40 16.90 14.33
N ASN A 123 0.88 15.66 14.27
CA ASN A 123 2.26 15.36 13.90
C ASN A 123 2.45 15.46 12.37
N GLY A 124 3.70 15.38 11.91
CA GLY A 124 4.02 15.48 10.48
C GLY A 124 4.02 16.91 9.96
N LEU A 125 4.34 17.09 8.67
CA LEU A 125 4.52 18.40 8.04
C LEU A 125 3.29 18.85 7.23
N ASP A 126 2.44 17.91 6.82
CA ASP A 126 1.42 18.17 5.81
C ASP A 126 0.25 19.06 6.28
N GLY A 127 -0.05 19.05 7.58
CA GLY A 127 -1.24 19.72 8.13
C GLY A 127 -1.32 21.21 7.78
N ALA A 128 -0.20 21.94 7.88
CA ALA A 128 -0.16 23.37 7.56
C ALA A 128 -0.43 23.62 6.07
N ARG A 129 0.15 22.79 5.19
CA ARG A 129 -0.07 22.88 3.74
C ARG A 129 -1.52 22.63 3.37
N ALA A 130 -2.16 21.64 3.99
CA ALA A 130 -3.58 21.35 3.78
C ALA A 130 -4.47 22.50 4.28
N ALA A 131 -4.16 23.07 5.46
CA ALA A 131 -4.93 24.15 6.07
C ALA A 131 -4.86 25.47 5.28
N LEU A 132 -3.67 25.84 4.79
CA LEU A 132 -3.43 27.09 4.06
C LEU A 132 -4.22 27.21 2.75
N ARG A 133 -4.75 26.11 2.22
CA ARG A 133 -5.68 26.15 1.08
C ARG A 133 -7.00 26.86 1.41
N ARG A 134 -7.37 26.95 2.69
CA ARG A 134 -8.71 27.37 3.12
C ARG A 134 -8.74 28.35 4.29
N PHE A 135 -7.71 28.36 5.14
CA PHE A 135 -7.66 29.21 6.32
C PHE A 135 -6.64 30.34 6.15
N ALA A 136 -7.08 31.58 6.36
CA ALA A 136 -6.25 32.77 6.28
C ALA A 136 -5.31 32.92 7.49
N THR A 137 -5.67 32.35 8.64
CA THR A 137 -4.85 32.37 9.86
C THR A 137 -4.64 30.94 10.36
N VAL A 138 -3.44 30.41 10.16
CA VAL A 138 -3.03 29.07 10.61
C VAL A 138 -1.91 29.19 11.64
N VAL A 139 -2.10 28.55 12.78
CA VAL A 139 -1.10 28.38 13.83
C VAL A 139 -0.76 26.90 13.90
N ASP A 140 0.46 26.54 13.52
CA ASP A 140 0.92 25.15 13.65
C ASP A 140 1.57 24.93 15.01
N ALA A 141 1.56 23.69 15.49
CA ALA A 141 2.10 23.33 16.79
C ALA A 141 2.94 22.05 16.78
N VAL A 142 4.00 22.07 17.57
CA VAL A 142 4.68 20.87 18.06
C VAL A 142 4.17 20.56 19.46
N VAL A 143 3.44 19.46 19.59
CA VAL A 143 2.85 19.01 20.86
C VAL A 143 3.66 17.91 21.54
N PHE A 144 4.03 18.10 22.80
CA PHE A 144 4.61 17.07 23.68
C PHE A 144 3.57 16.69 24.74
N CYS A 145 2.82 15.60 24.51
CA CYS A 145 1.76 15.18 25.41
C CYS A 145 1.71 13.64 25.49
N ALA A 146 1.80 13.09 26.69
CA ALA A 146 1.79 11.64 26.93
C ALA A 146 0.37 11.05 27.08
N SER A 147 -0.66 11.81 26.70
CA SER A 147 -2.06 11.40 26.94
C SER A 147 -2.46 10.18 26.11
N THR A 148 -3.32 9.34 26.68
CA THR A 148 -3.86 8.14 26.02
C THR A 148 -5.38 8.12 26.16
N HIS A 149 -6.07 7.79 25.05
CA HIS A 149 -7.50 7.52 25.05
C HIS A 149 -7.70 6.05 25.42
N LEU A 150 -8.28 5.80 26.59
CA LEU A 150 -8.42 4.45 27.14
C LEU A 150 -9.66 3.77 26.56
N ARG A 151 -10.79 4.49 26.58
CA ARG A 151 -12.09 4.04 26.10
C ARG A 151 -12.98 5.28 25.85
N PRO A 152 -14.13 5.13 25.16
CA PRO A 152 -15.06 6.24 24.95
C PRO A 152 -15.34 7.04 26.23
N GLY A 153 -15.10 8.35 26.19
CA GLY A 153 -15.30 9.28 27.30
C GLY A 153 -14.20 9.28 28.37
N GLU A 154 -13.09 8.54 28.22
CA GLU A 154 -12.05 8.42 29.24
C GLU A 154 -10.62 8.62 28.67
N VAL A 155 -9.89 9.56 29.28
CA VAL A 155 -8.52 9.91 28.89
C VAL A 155 -7.62 9.96 30.12
N ILE A 156 -6.42 9.40 29.99
CA ILE A 156 -5.33 9.51 30.96
C ILE A 156 -4.26 10.46 30.44
N ALA A 157 -3.79 11.38 31.28
CA ALA A 157 -2.73 12.33 30.97
C ALA A 157 -1.66 12.26 32.09
N PRO A 158 -0.62 11.41 31.95
CA PRO A 158 0.26 11.05 33.05
C PRO A 158 1.40 12.05 33.33
N SER A 159 1.58 13.09 32.52
CA SER A 159 2.65 14.07 32.71
C SER A 159 2.34 15.04 33.85
N ALA A 160 3.30 15.30 34.74
CA ALA A 160 3.19 16.29 35.81
C ALA A 160 4.57 16.85 36.21
N PRO A 161 4.68 18.13 36.65
CA PRO A 161 3.58 19.03 36.99
C PRO A 161 2.84 19.60 35.78
N HIS A 162 3.51 19.72 34.63
CA HIS A 162 2.90 20.18 33.39
C HIS A 162 2.20 19.04 32.65
N VAL A 163 1.06 19.35 32.05
CA VAL A 163 0.21 18.37 31.33
C VAL A 163 0.77 18.08 29.94
N ALA A 164 1.26 19.13 29.28
CA ALA A 164 1.79 19.08 27.92
C ALA A 164 2.77 20.24 27.68
N GLY A 165 3.58 20.10 26.64
CA GLY A 165 4.43 21.15 26.09
C GLY A 165 4.02 21.50 24.66
N PHE A 166 4.13 22.77 24.30
CA PHE A 166 3.80 23.28 22.97
C PHE A 166 4.89 24.21 22.46
N LEU A 167 5.26 24.04 21.20
CA LEU A 167 5.84 25.11 20.39
C LEU A 167 4.75 25.57 19.42
N LEU A 168 4.51 26.87 19.35
CA LEU A 168 3.49 27.47 18.47
C LEU A 168 4.16 28.44 17.49
N GLY A 169 3.73 28.44 16.24
CA GLY A 169 4.11 29.46 15.28
C GLY A 169 3.06 29.67 14.21
N ARG A 170 2.94 30.91 13.73
CA ARG A 170 2.05 31.24 12.61
C ARG A 170 2.67 30.76 11.30
N VAL A 171 1.84 30.20 10.43
CA VAL A 171 2.25 29.77 9.10
C VAL A 171 1.43 30.51 8.04
N PRO A 172 2.08 31.16 7.04
CA PRO A 172 3.47 31.63 7.09
C PRO A 172 3.61 32.83 8.08
N GLY A 173 4.86 33.22 8.37
CA GLY A 173 5.14 34.55 8.96
C GLY A 173 5.67 34.57 10.40
N GLY A 174 5.72 33.43 11.08
CA GLY A 174 6.31 33.31 12.41
C GLY A 174 5.39 33.77 13.54
N GLY A 175 5.59 33.22 14.74
CA GLY A 175 4.68 33.43 15.87
C GLY A 175 5.04 34.61 16.77
N THR A 176 6.32 35.00 16.86
CA THR A 176 6.76 35.92 17.92
C THR A 176 6.19 37.31 17.71
N GLY A 177 5.45 37.81 18.72
CA GLY A 177 4.77 39.10 18.64
C GLY A 177 3.44 39.08 17.87
N ASP A 178 3.02 37.92 17.33
CA ASP A 178 1.69 37.78 16.75
C ASP A 178 0.63 37.75 17.88
N PRO A 179 -0.34 38.69 17.90
CA PRO A 179 -1.27 38.81 19.02
C PRO A 179 -2.22 37.61 19.16
N VAL A 180 -2.51 36.90 18.06
CA VAL A 180 -3.36 35.71 18.09
C VAL A 180 -2.58 34.53 18.68
N VAL A 181 -1.36 34.32 18.21
CA VAL A 181 -0.49 33.23 18.72
C VAL A 181 -0.16 33.44 20.20
N GLU A 182 0.15 34.66 20.62
CA GLU A 182 0.46 34.97 22.02
C GLU A 182 -0.76 34.81 22.95
N ALA A 183 -1.96 35.17 22.48
CA ALA A 183 -3.18 34.92 23.25
C ALA A 183 -3.42 33.42 23.44
N ILE A 184 -3.29 32.62 22.38
CA ILE A 184 -3.42 31.16 22.46
C ILE A 184 -2.34 30.56 23.38
N ALA A 185 -1.12 31.08 23.31
CA ALA A 185 -0.04 30.65 24.18
C ALA A 185 -0.33 30.97 25.65
N ALA A 186 -0.91 32.13 25.96
CA ALA A 186 -1.29 32.51 27.31
C ALA A 186 -2.37 31.59 27.90
N ASP A 187 -3.41 31.27 27.12
CA ASP A 187 -4.51 30.40 27.56
C ASP A 187 -4.01 28.97 27.84
N LEU A 188 -3.15 28.43 26.96
CA LEU A 188 -2.52 27.13 27.18
C LEU A 188 -1.59 27.12 28.41
N ARG A 189 -0.82 28.20 28.64
CA ARG A 189 0.03 28.32 29.86
C ARG A 189 -0.80 28.33 31.14
N ALA A 190 -1.93 29.03 31.14
CA ALA A 190 -2.86 29.01 32.27
C ALA A 190 -3.38 27.58 32.53
N GLY A 191 -3.58 26.79 31.48
CA GLY A 191 -3.96 25.37 31.54
C GLY A 191 -2.83 24.40 31.91
N ALA A 192 -1.87 24.83 32.72
CA ALA A 192 -0.72 24.02 33.17
C ALA A 192 0.09 23.37 32.04
N CYS A 193 0.18 24.03 30.88
CA CYS A 193 1.03 23.61 29.77
C CYS A 193 2.28 24.49 29.67
N GLN A 194 3.40 23.91 29.26
CA GLN A 194 4.55 24.72 28.84
C GLN A 194 4.36 25.18 27.41
N VAL A 195 4.57 26.46 27.13
CA VAL A 195 4.42 26.99 25.76
C VAL A 195 5.57 27.91 25.40
N ARG A 196 6.15 27.71 24.21
CA ARG A 196 7.05 28.65 23.54
C ARG A 196 6.46 29.03 22.19
N VAL A 197 6.61 30.30 21.86
CA VAL A 197 6.24 30.85 20.56
C VAL A 197 7.52 30.96 19.75
N VAL A 198 7.49 30.52 18.49
CA VAL A 198 8.65 30.41 17.61
C VAL A 198 8.32 30.95 16.22
N ASP A 199 9.33 31.50 15.55
CA ASP A 199 9.16 32.05 14.20
C ASP A 199 9.24 30.99 13.10
N ASP A 200 10.10 29.99 13.27
CA ASP A 200 10.23 28.88 12.32
C ASP A 200 9.65 27.59 12.90
N ILE A 201 8.31 27.51 12.95
CA ILE A 201 7.63 26.29 13.42
C ILE A 201 7.92 25.07 12.52
N GLY A 202 8.21 25.28 11.23
CA GLY A 202 8.54 24.22 10.27
C GLY A 202 9.80 23.44 10.67
N ARG A 203 10.87 24.16 11.06
CA ARG A 203 12.09 23.58 11.65
C ARG A 203 11.80 22.66 12.83
N TRP A 204 10.92 23.09 13.73
CA TRP A 204 10.56 22.31 14.93
C TRP A 204 9.69 21.10 14.61
N LYS A 205 8.74 21.26 13.68
CA LYS A 205 7.90 20.16 13.19
C LYS A 205 8.76 19.08 12.52
N ALA A 206 9.73 19.48 11.72
CA ALA A 206 10.70 18.58 11.10
C ALA A 206 11.59 17.88 12.14
N GLY A 207 12.08 18.61 13.15
CA GLY A 207 12.83 18.03 14.27
C GLY A 207 12.01 16.98 15.04
N LYS A 208 10.74 17.27 15.33
CA LYS A 208 9.84 16.31 15.99
C LYS A 208 9.50 15.11 15.11
N LEU A 209 9.33 15.32 13.81
CA LEU A 209 9.11 14.24 12.83
C LEU A 209 10.22 13.20 12.93
N LEU A 210 11.49 13.60 12.99
CA LEU A 210 12.62 12.67 13.15
C LEU A 210 12.47 11.76 14.37
N GLY A 211 11.99 12.30 15.51
CA GLY A 211 11.67 11.50 16.69
C GLY A 211 10.50 10.54 16.46
N ASN A 212 9.44 10.98 15.75
CA ASN A 212 8.31 10.13 15.40
C ASN A 212 8.71 8.95 14.51
N LEU A 213 9.65 9.14 13.57
CA LEU A 213 10.16 8.07 12.72
C LEU A 213 10.84 6.97 13.55
N ALA A 214 11.64 7.34 14.55
CA ALA A 214 12.25 6.38 15.46
C ALA A 214 11.21 5.57 16.27
N TYR A 215 10.18 6.24 16.80
CA TYR A 215 9.09 5.57 17.54
C TYR A 215 8.22 4.63 16.69
N ASN A 216 8.27 4.77 15.38
CA ASN A 216 7.59 3.85 14.45
C ASN A 216 8.30 2.49 14.39
N LEU A 217 9.60 2.42 14.66
CA LEU A 217 10.31 1.15 14.81
C LEU A 217 9.90 0.42 16.10
N ASP A 218 9.64 1.15 17.20
CA ASP A 218 9.11 0.55 18.44
C ASP A 218 7.75 -0.13 18.24
N ALA A 219 6.94 0.39 17.31
CA ALA A 219 5.64 -0.18 16.99
C ALA A 219 5.77 -1.51 16.21
N LEU A 220 6.88 -1.73 15.52
CA LEU A 220 7.10 -2.90 14.67
C LEU A 220 7.99 -3.97 15.32
N TYR A 221 9.04 -3.55 16.03
CA TYR A 221 10.13 -4.42 16.47
C TYR A 221 10.37 -4.36 17.98
N PRO A 222 10.75 -5.49 18.62
CA PRO A 222 11.19 -5.48 20.00
C PRO A 222 12.52 -4.71 20.16
N PRO A 223 12.83 -4.20 21.37
CA PRO A 223 14.12 -3.57 21.63
C PRO A 223 15.30 -4.49 21.30
N SER A 224 16.23 -4.00 20.47
CA SER A 224 17.47 -4.70 20.13
C SER A 224 18.52 -3.70 19.60
N PRO A 225 19.83 -4.01 19.71
CA PRO A 225 20.88 -3.15 19.17
C PRO A 225 20.69 -2.85 17.67
N ARG A 226 20.23 -3.84 16.90
CA ARG A 226 19.97 -3.70 15.47
C ARG A 226 18.79 -2.78 15.17
N ARG A 227 17.84 -2.64 16.08
CA ARG A 227 16.75 -1.66 15.98
C ARG A 227 17.29 -0.25 16.18
N ASP A 228 18.26 -0.08 17.07
CA ASP A 228 18.90 1.21 17.31
C ASP A 228 19.75 1.64 16.09
N GLU A 229 20.43 0.69 15.44
CA GLU A 229 21.07 0.89 14.13
C GLU A 229 20.05 1.32 13.05
N ALA A 230 18.91 0.62 12.97
CA ALA A 230 17.82 0.96 12.04
C ALA A 230 17.25 2.35 12.30
N SER A 231 17.11 2.73 13.57
CA SER A 231 16.67 4.06 13.97
C SER A 231 17.66 5.13 13.51
N ALA A 232 18.96 4.91 13.70
CA ALA A 232 20.00 5.83 13.26
C ALA A 232 20.00 5.99 11.72
N ALA A 233 19.90 4.90 10.97
CA ALA A 233 19.84 4.93 9.50
C ALA A 233 18.58 5.65 8.99
N LEU A 234 17.42 5.34 9.57
CA LEU A 234 16.13 5.96 9.25
C LEU A 234 16.14 7.48 9.46
N VAL A 235 16.71 7.93 10.58
CA VAL A 235 16.84 9.35 10.91
C VAL A 235 17.88 10.04 10.04
N ALA A 236 19.01 9.40 9.73
CA ALA A 236 20.03 9.94 8.86
C ALA A 236 19.50 10.18 7.43
N GLU A 237 18.78 9.20 6.87
CA GLU A 237 18.10 9.32 5.58
C GLU A 237 17.08 10.46 5.59
N ALA A 238 16.24 10.55 6.62
CA ALA A 238 15.26 11.61 6.74
C ALA A 238 15.91 13.01 6.83
N ARG A 239 17.03 13.16 7.55
CA ARG A 239 17.78 14.42 7.60
C ARG A 239 18.33 14.82 6.24
N HIS A 240 18.86 13.85 5.47
CA HIS A 240 19.34 14.11 4.12
C HIS A 240 18.22 14.61 3.21
N VAL A 241 17.06 13.95 3.24
CA VAL A 241 15.88 14.35 2.46
C VAL A 241 15.35 15.73 2.86
N LEU A 242 15.22 16.00 4.17
CA LEU A 242 14.77 17.30 4.67
C LEU A 242 15.73 18.42 4.24
N SER A 243 17.04 18.17 4.32
CA SER A 243 18.05 19.13 3.87
C SER A 243 17.94 19.43 2.37
N ALA A 244 17.70 18.42 1.53
CA ALA A 244 17.45 18.60 0.10
C ALA A 244 16.16 19.38 -0.20
N ALA A 245 15.17 19.29 0.70
CA ALA A 245 13.97 20.11 0.66
C ALA A 245 14.17 21.54 1.22
N GLY A 246 15.38 21.90 1.62
CA GLY A 246 15.69 23.21 2.21
C GLY A 246 15.18 23.38 3.65
N ILE A 247 14.84 22.27 4.33
CA ILE A 247 14.32 22.26 5.70
C ILE A 247 15.46 21.87 6.64
N ASP A 248 15.82 22.76 7.56
CA ASP A 248 16.79 22.47 8.63
C ASP A 248 16.05 22.03 9.91
N PRO A 249 16.00 20.72 10.24
CA PRO A 249 15.26 20.23 11.40
C PRO A 249 15.97 20.54 12.72
N ALA A 250 15.23 21.08 13.69
CA ALA A 250 15.76 21.35 15.03
C ALA A 250 16.25 20.09 15.74
N GLY A 251 17.33 20.23 16.51
CA GLY A 251 17.83 19.20 17.42
C GLY A 251 17.16 19.25 18.79
N PHE A 252 17.27 18.16 19.55
CA PHE A 252 16.80 18.14 20.95
C PHE A 252 17.60 19.10 21.86
N ALA A 253 18.87 19.35 21.51
CA ALA A 253 19.69 20.35 22.19
C ALA A 253 19.11 21.77 22.06
N ASP A 254 18.47 22.09 20.94
CA ASP A 254 17.86 23.40 20.67
C ASP A 254 16.68 23.69 21.63
N LEU A 255 16.11 22.67 22.28
CA LEU A 255 15.05 22.83 23.28
C LEU A 255 15.57 23.29 24.64
N ARG A 256 16.82 22.95 24.99
CA ARG A 256 17.40 23.20 26.31
C ARG A 256 17.63 24.68 26.52
N ALA A 257 17.37 25.19 27.73
CA ALA A 257 17.76 26.56 28.07
C ALA A 257 19.30 26.67 28.01
N PRO A 258 19.86 27.85 27.67
CA PRO A 258 21.30 28.06 27.77
C PRO A 258 21.75 27.81 29.21
N ASP A 259 22.64 26.82 29.39
CA ASP A 259 23.29 26.59 30.68
C ASP A 259 24.00 27.88 31.08
N GLY A 260 23.70 28.37 32.28
CA GLY A 260 24.18 29.67 32.75
C GLY A 260 25.70 29.81 32.61
N GLY A 261 26.13 30.80 31.81
CA GLY A 261 27.50 31.31 31.82
C GLY A 261 28.24 31.32 30.49
N SER A 262 27.75 32.05 29.48
CA SER A 262 28.55 32.95 28.61
C SER A 262 27.67 33.50 27.47
N PRO A 263 27.66 34.82 27.20
CA PRO A 263 26.96 35.35 26.03
C PRO A 263 27.78 35.04 24.78
N GLY A 264 27.28 34.14 23.91
CA GLY A 264 27.90 33.89 22.59
C GLY A 264 27.73 32.51 21.96
N ALA A 265 27.23 31.49 22.66
CA ALA A 265 26.87 30.19 22.05
C ALA A 265 25.34 30.11 21.88
N ALA A 266 24.86 29.73 20.69
CA ALA A 266 23.43 29.76 20.34
C ALA A 266 22.58 28.98 21.37
N GLY A 267 21.87 29.71 22.24
CA GLY A 267 21.09 29.16 23.34
C GLY A 267 19.74 28.63 22.87
N GLY A 268 19.30 27.49 23.40
CA GLY A 268 17.99 26.92 23.05
C GLY A 268 16.80 27.66 23.68
N ILE A 269 15.59 27.28 23.27
CA ILE A 269 14.35 28.05 23.51
C ILE A 269 13.72 27.84 24.90
N GLY A 270 14.39 27.07 25.77
CA GLY A 270 14.02 26.89 27.17
C GLY A 270 12.70 26.15 27.38
N LEU A 271 12.35 25.17 26.55
CA LEU A 271 11.23 24.24 26.80
C LEU A 271 11.78 23.00 27.53
N ASP A 272 11.45 22.84 28.81
CA ASP A 272 11.94 21.70 29.58
C ASP A 272 11.03 20.48 29.40
N VAL A 273 11.35 19.68 28.40
CA VAL A 273 10.66 18.42 28.08
C VAL A 273 10.89 17.32 29.13
N THR A 274 11.86 17.44 30.03
CA THR A 274 12.08 16.43 31.09
C THR A 274 10.92 16.41 32.10
N THR A 275 10.31 17.57 32.33
CA THR A 275 9.11 17.70 33.19
C THR A 275 7.82 17.23 32.52
N LEU A 276 7.87 16.86 31.25
CA LEU A 276 6.75 16.33 30.48
C LEU A 276 6.72 14.80 30.42
N GLY A 277 7.71 14.13 31.04
CA GLY A 277 7.75 12.69 31.16
C GLY A 277 6.52 12.14 31.90
N PRO A 278 6.00 10.96 31.50
CA PRO A 278 4.88 10.34 32.19
C PRO A 278 5.29 9.94 33.63
N ARG A 279 4.40 10.18 34.59
CA ARG A 279 4.48 9.59 35.93
C ARG A 279 3.67 8.31 35.98
N GLU A 280 4.06 7.40 36.86
CA GLU A 280 3.26 6.23 37.18
C GLU A 280 1.92 6.66 37.78
N ILE A 281 0.84 6.01 37.33
CA ILE A 281 -0.49 6.15 37.92
C ILE A 281 -0.95 4.74 38.31
N PRO A 282 -1.08 4.44 39.62
CA PRO A 282 -1.50 3.11 40.06
C PRO A 282 -2.78 2.65 39.37
N GLY A 283 -2.75 1.44 38.79
CA GLY A 283 -3.88 0.84 38.07
C GLY A 283 -4.00 1.22 36.59
N PHE A 284 -3.03 1.98 36.04
CA PHE A 284 -3.04 2.38 34.64
C PHE A 284 -1.66 2.20 34.01
N ASP A 285 -1.53 1.17 33.16
CA ASP A 285 -0.32 0.96 32.36
C ASP A 285 -0.34 1.84 31.12
N ARG A 286 0.83 2.38 30.75
CA ARG A 286 0.98 3.11 29.49
C ARG A 286 1.42 2.15 28.38
N PRO A 287 0.60 1.89 27.36
CA PRO A 287 1.05 1.23 26.14
C PRO A 287 1.91 2.20 25.32
N GLY A 288 2.93 1.68 24.62
CA GLY A 288 4.06 2.40 24.00
C GLY A 288 3.80 3.70 23.21
N SER A 289 4.35 3.83 22.00
CA SER A 289 4.18 5.04 21.17
C SER A 289 2.74 5.17 20.64
N SER A 290 2.34 6.35 20.13
CA SER A 290 1.00 6.55 19.54
C SER A 290 0.71 5.60 18.36
N THR A 291 1.75 5.25 17.59
CA THR A 291 1.69 4.26 16.51
C THR A 291 1.50 2.85 17.08
N TRP A 292 2.28 2.48 18.09
CA TRP A 292 2.13 1.20 18.82
C TRP A 292 0.71 1.03 19.34
N GLN A 293 0.17 2.07 19.98
CA GLN A 293 -1.19 2.07 20.52
C GLN A 293 -2.25 1.97 19.43
N SER A 294 -2.00 2.55 18.24
CA SER A 294 -2.93 2.44 17.11
C SER A 294 -2.97 1.01 16.57
N LEU A 295 -1.82 0.36 16.41
CA LEU A 295 -1.73 -1.05 16.05
C LEU A 295 -2.40 -1.95 17.10
N ALA A 296 -2.14 -1.72 18.39
CA ALA A 296 -2.71 -2.52 19.48
C ALA A 296 -4.25 -2.51 19.51
N ARG A 297 -4.86 -1.41 19.04
CA ARG A 297 -6.33 -1.25 18.97
C ARG A 297 -6.92 -1.67 17.62
N GLY A 298 -6.11 -2.19 16.69
CA GLY A 298 -6.55 -2.46 15.31
C GLY A 298 -6.97 -1.20 14.55
N GLY A 299 -6.41 -0.05 14.91
CA GLY A 299 -6.72 1.24 14.29
C GLY A 299 -5.75 1.62 13.17
N SER A 300 -6.13 2.59 12.36
CA SER A 300 -5.27 3.16 11.31
C SER A 300 -4.01 3.84 11.89
N VAL A 301 -2.89 3.73 11.18
CA VAL A 301 -1.60 4.34 11.54
C VAL A 301 -1.28 5.53 10.64
N GLU A 302 -0.67 6.58 11.18
CA GLU A 302 -0.34 7.80 10.43
C GLU A 302 0.96 7.67 9.62
N ALA A 303 1.33 6.46 9.21
CA ALA A 303 2.63 6.16 8.59
C ALA A 303 2.86 6.98 7.30
N ASP A 304 1.81 7.21 6.51
CA ASP A 304 1.86 7.98 5.27
C ASP A 304 2.16 9.47 5.48
N TYR A 305 1.79 10.01 6.65
CA TYR A 305 2.01 11.41 7.02
C TYR A 305 3.25 11.59 7.91
N LEU A 306 3.97 10.51 8.17
CA LEU A 306 5.23 10.48 8.92
C LEU A 306 6.38 9.99 8.03
N ASN A 307 6.53 8.67 7.88
CA ASN A 307 7.52 8.09 6.98
C ASN A 307 7.20 8.43 5.53
N GLY A 308 5.91 8.38 5.15
CA GLY A 308 5.46 8.74 3.82
C GLY A 308 5.72 10.20 3.47
N GLU A 309 5.76 11.11 4.45
CA GLU A 309 6.16 12.51 4.24
C GLU A 309 7.62 12.61 3.79
N ILE A 310 8.52 11.84 4.42
CA ILE A 310 9.92 11.74 3.98
C ILE A 310 10.01 11.12 2.58
N VAL A 311 9.23 10.08 2.30
CA VAL A 311 9.20 9.44 0.96
C VAL A 311 8.68 10.40 -0.10
N LEU A 312 7.66 11.20 0.21
CA LEU A 312 7.12 12.24 -0.66
C LEU A 312 8.18 13.31 -0.96
N LEU A 313 8.80 13.88 0.08
CA LEU A 313 9.86 14.88 -0.07
C LEU A 313 11.04 14.32 -0.88
N ALA A 314 11.45 13.08 -0.64
CA ALA A 314 12.50 12.46 -1.42
C ALA A 314 12.14 12.45 -2.91
N ARG A 315 10.94 11.97 -3.28
CA ARG A 315 10.48 11.93 -4.67
C ARG A 315 10.40 13.33 -5.30
N LEU A 316 9.87 14.31 -4.58
CA LEU A 316 9.76 15.70 -5.08
C LEU A 316 11.13 16.35 -5.33
N HIS A 317 12.17 15.90 -4.63
CA HIS A 317 13.53 16.42 -4.74
C HIS A 317 14.49 15.46 -5.50
N GLY A 318 13.95 14.47 -6.23
CA GLY A 318 14.76 13.56 -7.05
C GLY A 318 15.64 12.59 -6.24
N LEU A 319 15.30 12.35 -4.98
CA LEU A 319 15.96 11.41 -4.07
C LEU A 319 15.11 10.16 -3.86
N VAL A 320 15.73 9.16 -3.23
CA VAL A 320 15.04 7.98 -2.70
C VAL A 320 15.19 7.94 -1.18
N ALA A 321 14.16 7.47 -0.48
CA ALA A 321 14.17 7.26 0.97
C ALA A 321 13.80 5.81 1.30
N PRO A 322 14.64 4.82 0.94
CA PRO A 322 14.29 3.42 1.03
C PRO A 322 14.05 2.89 2.45
N VAL A 323 14.77 3.40 3.46
CA VAL A 323 14.57 2.96 4.85
C VAL A 323 13.22 3.49 5.35
N ASN A 324 12.88 4.75 5.08
CA ASN A 324 11.59 5.33 5.41
C ASN A 324 10.44 4.66 4.65
N ALA A 325 10.61 4.40 3.35
CA ALA A 325 9.63 3.62 2.57
C ALA A 325 9.46 2.20 3.12
N GLY A 326 10.55 1.58 3.57
CA GLY A 326 10.54 0.27 4.20
C GLY A 326 9.76 0.22 5.51
N VAL A 327 9.91 1.23 6.37
CA VAL A 327 9.13 1.35 7.62
C VAL A 327 7.67 1.69 7.33
N GLN A 328 7.41 2.61 6.38
CA GLN A 328 6.05 2.98 5.96
C GLN A 328 5.25 1.74 5.53
N ARG A 329 5.82 0.92 4.62
CA ARG A 329 5.17 -0.30 4.12
C ARG A 329 4.87 -1.29 5.25
N ARG A 330 5.80 -1.47 6.19
CA ARG A 330 5.62 -2.40 7.30
C ARG A 330 4.54 -1.94 8.28
N LEU A 331 4.48 -0.65 8.59
CA LEU A 331 3.40 -0.10 9.40
C LEU A 331 2.04 -0.24 8.73
N ALA A 332 1.94 0.06 7.43
CA ALA A 332 0.70 -0.11 6.67
C ALA A 332 0.27 -1.59 6.66
N THR A 333 1.23 -2.50 6.45
CA THR A 333 0.98 -3.95 6.47
C THR A 333 0.55 -4.43 7.85
N ALA A 334 1.25 -4.04 8.92
CA ALA A 334 0.92 -4.40 10.29
C ALA A 334 -0.48 -3.91 10.69
N ALA A 335 -0.84 -2.69 10.30
CA ALA A 335 -2.18 -2.15 10.56
C ALA A 335 -3.27 -2.92 9.79
N ARG A 336 -3.02 -3.24 8.52
CA ARG A 336 -3.97 -4.01 7.69
C ARG A 336 -4.18 -5.43 8.21
N LEU A 337 -3.11 -6.11 8.62
CA LEU A 337 -3.14 -7.50 9.07
C LEU A 337 -3.50 -7.65 10.56
N GLY A 338 -3.74 -6.56 11.28
CA GLY A 338 -3.94 -6.59 12.73
C GLY A 338 -2.75 -7.18 13.49
N THR A 339 -1.52 -7.02 12.95
CA THR A 339 -0.30 -7.56 13.55
C THR A 339 -0.08 -6.91 14.92
N ALA A 340 0.14 -7.74 15.93
CA ALA A 340 0.42 -7.26 17.27
C ALA A 340 1.69 -6.37 17.27
N PRO A 341 1.69 -5.25 18.00
CA PRO A 341 2.84 -4.34 18.02
C PRO A 341 4.13 -5.02 18.51
N GLY A 342 5.27 -4.65 17.93
CA GLY A 342 6.58 -5.11 18.39
C GLY A 342 6.87 -6.59 18.11
N THR A 343 6.18 -7.21 17.14
CA THR A 343 6.29 -8.65 16.86
C THR A 343 7.07 -9.01 15.59
N LEU A 344 7.49 -8.03 14.77
CA LEU A 344 8.30 -8.33 13.60
C LEU A 344 9.70 -8.84 14.01
N GLY A 345 10.18 -9.85 13.30
CA GLY A 345 11.41 -10.58 13.61
C GLY A 345 12.70 -9.83 13.25
N ALA A 346 13.82 -10.30 13.81
CA ALA A 346 15.15 -9.73 13.59
C ALA A 346 15.60 -9.80 12.11
N ASP A 347 15.16 -10.81 11.35
CA ASP A 347 15.49 -10.94 9.93
C ASP A 347 14.78 -9.89 9.08
N ASP A 348 13.52 -9.57 9.40
CA ASP A 348 12.80 -8.49 8.75
C ASP A 348 13.47 -7.12 9.01
N LEU A 349 13.95 -6.91 10.24
CA LEU A 349 14.71 -5.74 10.63
C LEU A 349 16.07 -5.66 9.94
N ALA A 350 16.74 -6.82 9.74
CA ALA A 350 17.96 -6.89 8.94
C ALA A 350 17.72 -6.50 7.48
N ASN A 351 16.61 -6.95 6.90
CA ASN A 351 16.21 -6.61 5.54
C ASN A 351 15.83 -5.13 5.38
N LEU A 352 15.31 -4.49 6.42
CA LEU A 352 15.05 -3.05 6.42
C LEU A 352 16.36 -2.23 6.23
N LEU A 353 17.44 -2.65 6.89
CA LEU A 353 18.72 -1.95 6.92
C LEU A 353 19.60 -2.17 5.69
N ALA A 354 19.41 -3.26 4.95
CA ALA A 354 20.20 -3.57 3.76
C ALA A 354 19.94 -2.61 2.58
N GLY A 355 18.89 -1.76 2.65
CA GLY A 355 18.48 -0.86 1.58
C GLY A 355 18.15 -1.61 0.27
N PRO A 356 17.83 -0.90 -0.84
CA PRO A 356 17.65 -1.51 -2.16
C PRO A 356 19.00 -1.85 -2.82
N GLY A 357 20.09 -1.94 -2.06
CA GLY A 357 21.48 -1.92 -2.54
C GLY A 357 22.35 -3.09 -2.11
N ALA A 358 21.81 -4.11 -1.45
CA ALA A 358 22.51 -5.40 -1.37
C ALA A 358 22.37 -6.25 -2.65
N GLU A 359 21.71 -5.72 -3.69
CA GLU A 359 21.74 -6.24 -5.07
C GLU A 359 21.74 -5.07 -6.06
N THR A 360 22.83 -4.29 -6.09
CA THR A 360 23.18 -3.49 -7.27
C THR A 360 24.66 -3.70 -7.57
N GLU A 361 24.97 -4.78 -8.29
CA GLU A 361 26.20 -4.83 -9.09
C GLU A 361 25.95 -4.01 -10.38
N PRO A 362 26.98 -3.31 -10.91
CA PRO A 362 26.86 -2.56 -12.15
C PRO A 362 26.51 -3.50 -13.30
N VAL A 363 25.79 -2.97 -14.29
CA VAL A 363 25.61 -3.60 -15.61
C VAL A 363 26.98 -3.77 -16.26
N GLY A 364 27.67 -4.84 -15.89
CA GLY A 364 28.80 -5.40 -16.59
C GLY A 364 28.26 -6.39 -17.59
N VAL A 365 28.51 -6.14 -18.87
CA VAL A 365 28.46 -7.17 -19.90
C VAL A 365 29.48 -8.23 -19.50
N VAL A 366 29.03 -9.28 -18.83
CA VAL A 366 29.80 -10.50 -18.60
C VAL A 366 29.12 -11.60 -19.38
N THR A 367 29.72 -11.91 -20.52
CA THR A 367 29.54 -13.16 -21.24
C THR A 367 29.90 -14.31 -20.29
N ALA A 368 28.91 -15.00 -19.75
CA ALA A 368 29.09 -16.27 -19.07
C ALA A 368 28.10 -17.28 -19.64
N ALA A 369 28.64 -18.44 -20.00
CA ALA A 369 28.04 -19.42 -20.86
C ALA A 369 26.66 -19.91 -20.40
N HIS A 370 25.77 -20.09 -21.37
CA HIS A 370 24.60 -20.94 -21.27
C HIS A 370 24.96 -22.26 -20.55
N PRO A 371 24.35 -22.60 -19.40
CA PRO A 371 23.95 -23.96 -19.22
C PRO A 371 22.81 -24.17 -20.22
N THR A 372 23.11 -24.92 -21.27
CA THR A 372 22.10 -25.47 -22.18
C THR A 372 20.92 -25.97 -21.36
N SER A 373 19.77 -25.36 -21.56
CA SER A 373 18.49 -25.80 -21.03
C SER A 373 18.20 -27.19 -21.59
N ALA A 374 18.67 -28.22 -20.91
CA ALA A 374 18.15 -29.56 -21.08
C ALA A 374 16.71 -29.54 -20.56
N GLY A 375 15.77 -29.81 -21.48
CA GLY A 375 14.34 -29.58 -21.34
C GLY A 375 13.73 -29.96 -20.00
N ALA A 376 13.21 -28.96 -19.29
CA ALA A 376 12.13 -29.18 -18.34
C ALA A 376 10.86 -29.42 -19.17
N LYS A 377 10.31 -30.64 -19.12
CA LYS A 377 9.01 -30.97 -19.72
C LYS A 377 7.95 -29.98 -19.20
N ALA A 378 7.20 -29.37 -20.11
CA ALA A 378 6.06 -28.52 -19.76
C ALA A 378 5.06 -29.33 -18.92
N GLY A 379 4.87 -28.96 -17.66
CA GLY A 379 3.78 -29.50 -16.84
C GLY A 379 2.42 -29.13 -17.43
N ALA A 380 1.39 -29.91 -17.13
CA ALA A 380 0.01 -29.61 -17.53
C ALA A 380 -0.39 -28.20 -17.07
N VAL A 381 -1.14 -27.46 -17.90
CA VAL A 381 -1.64 -26.11 -17.56
C VAL A 381 -2.91 -26.20 -16.69
N LEU A 382 -3.68 -27.26 -16.88
CA LEU A 382 -5.00 -27.47 -16.26
C LEU A 382 -4.99 -28.70 -15.36
N VAL A 383 -5.87 -28.71 -14.37
CA VAL A 383 -6.20 -29.89 -13.55
C VAL A 383 -7.72 -29.97 -13.39
N ASP A 384 -8.30 -31.16 -13.51
CA ASP A 384 -9.73 -31.36 -13.26
C ASP A 384 -10.02 -31.55 -11.76
N ALA A 385 -11.28 -31.33 -11.36
CA ALA A 385 -11.68 -31.35 -9.95
C ALA A 385 -11.44 -32.70 -9.25
N LYS A 386 -11.58 -33.84 -9.96
CA LYS A 386 -11.37 -35.16 -9.36
C LYS A 386 -9.88 -35.44 -9.19
N ALA A 387 -9.08 -35.17 -10.22
CA ALA A 387 -7.62 -35.27 -10.12
C ALA A 387 -7.07 -34.39 -8.99
N LEU A 388 -7.55 -33.14 -8.88
CA LEU A 388 -7.16 -32.24 -7.79
C LEU A 388 -7.52 -32.81 -6.41
N ARG A 389 -8.71 -33.43 -6.28
CA ARG A 389 -9.13 -34.07 -5.04
C ARG A 389 -8.21 -35.22 -4.64
N ASP A 390 -7.79 -36.03 -5.59
CA ASP A 390 -6.86 -37.13 -5.35
C ASP A 390 -5.46 -36.60 -4.95
N GLU A 391 -5.01 -35.51 -5.58
CA GLU A 391 -3.75 -34.84 -5.24
C GLU A 391 -3.75 -34.21 -3.84
N GLN A 392 -4.89 -33.68 -3.37
CA GLN A 392 -5.04 -33.19 -1.99
C GLN A 392 -4.78 -34.29 -0.95
N ALA A 393 -5.03 -35.55 -1.30
CA ALA A 393 -4.79 -36.71 -0.43
C ALA A 393 -3.38 -37.31 -0.58
N SER A 394 -2.55 -36.76 -1.48
CA SER A 394 -1.20 -37.26 -1.74
C SER A 394 -0.19 -36.84 -0.65
N ALA A 395 1.00 -37.43 -0.68
CA ALA A 395 2.09 -37.07 0.23
C ALA A 395 2.62 -35.63 0.03
N ARG A 396 2.31 -34.99 -1.10
CA ARG A 396 2.71 -33.61 -1.43
C ARG A 396 1.53 -32.84 -2.01
N PRO A 397 0.54 -32.47 -1.18
CA PRO A 397 -0.66 -31.79 -1.67
C PRO A 397 -0.33 -30.39 -2.23
N PRO A 398 -0.96 -29.99 -3.34
CA PRO A 398 -0.75 -28.67 -3.91
C PRO A 398 -1.18 -27.57 -2.91
N LEU A 399 -0.56 -26.40 -3.03
CA LEU A 399 -1.12 -25.18 -2.45
C LEU A 399 -2.30 -24.73 -3.30
N LEU A 400 -3.44 -24.43 -2.67
CA LEU A 400 -4.66 -24.01 -3.37
C LEU A 400 -4.87 -22.53 -3.15
N LEU A 401 -4.97 -21.76 -4.23
CA LEU A 401 -5.20 -20.31 -4.19
C LEU A 401 -6.56 -19.98 -4.79
N ASP A 402 -7.42 -19.38 -3.98
CA ASP A 402 -8.71 -18.82 -4.41
C ASP A 402 -8.51 -17.37 -4.82
N VAL A 403 -8.67 -17.09 -6.11
CA VAL A 403 -8.44 -15.78 -6.73
C VAL A 403 -9.76 -15.21 -7.24
N ARG A 404 -10.87 -15.46 -6.53
CA ARG A 404 -12.18 -14.93 -6.92
C ARG A 404 -12.17 -13.41 -6.95
N TRP A 405 -12.51 -12.88 -8.12
CA TRP A 405 -12.57 -11.46 -8.38
C TRP A 405 -13.55 -11.20 -9.53
N ALA A 406 -14.41 -10.21 -9.35
CA ALA A 406 -15.28 -9.72 -10.40
C ALA A 406 -15.22 -8.20 -10.44
N LEU A 407 -15.17 -7.63 -11.64
CA LEU A 407 -15.09 -6.19 -11.82
C LEU A 407 -16.32 -5.50 -11.20
N GLY A 408 -16.10 -4.65 -10.19
CA GLY A 408 -17.16 -3.93 -9.49
C GLY A 408 -17.76 -4.66 -8.29
N ASP A 409 -17.27 -5.85 -7.97
CA ASP A 409 -17.66 -6.60 -6.78
C ASP A 409 -16.53 -6.58 -5.73
N PRO A 410 -16.68 -5.85 -4.61
CA PRO A 410 -15.67 -5.79 -3.55
C PRO A 410 -15.74 -6.98 -2.56
N HIS A 411 -16.68 -7.92 -2.74
CA HIS A 411 -17.00 -8.97 -1.75
C HIS A 411 -16.30 -10.32 -1.99
N GLY A 412 -15.24 -10.37 -2.81
CA GLY A 412 -14.51 -11.62 -3.09
C GLY A 412 -14.06 -12.38 -1.85
N HIS A 413 -13.63 -11.68 -0.79
CA HIS A 413 -13.22 -12.28 0.48
C HIS A 413 -14.41 -12.86 1.27
N ASP A 414 -15.57 -12.20 1.23
CA ASP A 414 -16.79 -12.70 1.87
C ASP A 414 -17.26 -13.98 1.17
N HIS A 415 -17.27 -13.99 -0.18
CA HIS A 415 -17.58 -15.18 -0.98
C HIS A 415 -16.62 -16.34 -0.70
N TYR A 416 -15.34 -16.05 -0.47
CA TYR A 416 -14.35 -17.02 -0.02
C TYR A 416 -14.76 -17.66 1.30
N ARG A 417 -15.03 -16.85 2.33
CA ARG A 417 -15.39 -17.33 3.66
C ARG A 417 -16.68 -18.14 3.70
N ASP A 418 -17.62 -17.83 2.82
CA ASP A 418 -18.89 -18.54 2.70
C ASP A 418 -18.75 -19.96 2.11
N GLY A 419 -17.65 -20.24 1.39
CA GLY A 419 -17.38 -21.57 0.86
C GLY A 419 -16.24 -21.58 -0.15
N HIS A 420 -15.19 -22.33 0.14
CA HIS A 420 -13.98 -22.48 -0.69
C HIS A 420 -13.53 -23.95 -0.75
N LEU A 421 -12.59 -24.27 -1.65
CA LEU A 421 -11.96 -25.59 -1.67
C LEU A 421 -11.26 -25.87 -0.32
N PRO A 422 -11.31 -27.10 0.21
CA PRO A 422 -10.66 -27.43 1.49
C PRO A 422 -9.17 -27.07 1.50
N GLY A 423 -8.75 -26.27 2.48
CA GLY A 423 -7.37 -25.77 2.61
C GLY A 423 -6.95 -24.68 1.62
N ALA A 424 -7.88 -24.11 0.84
CA ALA A 424 -7.58 -23.01 -0.06
C ALA A 424 -7.36 -21.68 0.67
N VAL A 425 -6.39 -20.90 0.21
CA VAL A 425 -6.05 -19.58 0.74
C VAL A 425 -6.57 -18.51 -0.21
N TYR A 426 -7.25 -17.50 0.32
CA TYR A 426 -7.71 -16.37 -0.48
C TYR A 426 -6.55 -15.49 -0.95
N VAL A 427 -6.62 -15.06 -2.21
CA VAL A 427 -5.67 -14.16 -2.85
C VAL A 427 -6.44 -13.00 -3.44
N ASP A 428 -6.19 -11.81 -2.90
CA ASP A 428 -6.79 -10.58 -3.40
C ASP A 428 -6.07 -10.13 -4.67
N LEU A 429 -6.80 -10.12 -5.79
CA LEU A 429 -6.26 -9.75 -7.09
C LEU A 429 -5.75 -8.30 -7.12
N ASP A 430 -6.49 -7.36 -6.52
CA ASP A 430 -6.18 -5.93 -6.56
C ASP A 430 -4.98 -5.61 -5.65
N THR A 431 -4.89 -6.25 -4.48
CA THR A 431 -3.85 -5.90 -3.50
C THR A 431 -2.63 -6.81 -3.49
N GLU A 432 -2.71 -7.99 -4.09
CA GLU A 432 -1.62 -8.98 -4.05
C GLU A 432 -1.14 -9.45 -5.43
N LEU A 433 -1.95 -9.29 -6.48
CA LEU A 433 -1.60 -9.61 -7.88
C LEU A 433 -1.48 -8.38 -8.79
N ALA A 434 -1.56 -7.19 -8.19
CA ALA A 434 -1.36 -5.90 -8.84
C ALA A 434 -0.65 -4.91 -7.90
N ASP A 435 0.02 -3.91 -8.48
CA ASP A 435 0.60 -2.79 -7.74
C ASP A 435 0.02 -1.45 -8.22
N HIS A 436 -1.09 -1.04 -7.59
CA HIS A 436 -1.76 0.21 -7.91
C HIS A 436 -0.97 1.46 -7.49
N THR A 437 0.16 1.33 -6.77
CA THR A 437 1.04 2.48 -6.52
C THR A 437 1.68 2.99 -7.81
N LEU A 438 1.77 2.13 -8.84
CA LEU A 438 2.22 2.47 -10.19
C LEU A 438 1.09 3.03 -11.06
N ALA A 439 -0.17 2.70 -10.78
CA ALA A 439 -1.34 3.21 -11.50
C ALA A 439 -1.64 4.70 -11.20
N ALA A 440 -1.19 5.20 -10.04
CA ALA A 440 -1.36 6.59 -9.62
C ALA A 440 -0.34 7.59 -10.23
N ALA A 441 0.55 7.12 -11.12
CA ALA A 441 1.46 8.00 -11.86
C ALA A 441 0.67 8.90 -12.83
N PRO A 442 1.08 10.16 -13.05
CA PRO A 442 0.39 11.06 -13.98
C PRO A 442 0.21 10.43 -15.36
N GLY A 443 -1.05 10.30 -15.82
CA GLY A 443 -1.39 9.82 -17.16
C GLY A 443 -1.91 8.38 -17.27
N GLY A 444 -2.02 7.60 -16.18
CA GLY A 444 -2.63 6.26 -16.22
C GLY A 444 -1.87 5.22 -17.06
N LEU A 445 -0.61 5.51 -17.40
CA LEU A 445 0.20 4.77 -18.37
C LEU A 445 0.62 3.36 -17.90
N ALA A 446 0.42 3.04 -16.62
CA ALA A 446 0.65 1.70 -16.08
C ALA A 446 -0.55 0.76 -16.21
N GLY A 447 -1.73 1.28 -16.62
CA GLY A 447 -2.98 0.54 -16.71
C GLY A 447 -3.63 0.27 -15.34
N ARG A 448 -4.83 -0.35 -15.33
CA ARG A 448 -5.60 -0.56 -14.09
C ARG A 448 -4.98 -1.58 -13.14
N HIS A 449 -4.31 -2.63 -13.61
CA HIS A 449 -3.67 -3.66 -12.76
C HIS A 449 -2.19 -3.87 -13.12
N PRO A 450 -1.32 -2.89 -12.80
CA PRO A 450 0.11 -2.98 -13.08
C PRO A 450 0.73 -4.23 -12.46
N LEU A 451 1.77 -4.79 -13.09
CA LEU A 451 2.48 -5.94 -12.50
C LEU A 451 3.06 -5.54 -11.12
N PRO A 452 2.92 -6.39 -10.10
CA PRO A 452 3.61 -6.17 -8.83
C PRO A 452 5.12 -6.38 -9.01
N SER A 453 5.91 -5.64 -8.24
CA SER A 453 7.34 -5.96 -8.12
C SER A 453 7.53 -7.39 -7.59
N LEU A 454 8.62 -8.06 -7.99
CA LEU A 454 8.93 -9.42 -7.52
C LEU A 454 8.97 -9.52 -5.99
N GLY A 455 9.40 -8.47 -5.30
CA GLY A 455 9.40 -8.43 -3.83
C GLY A 455 8.00 -8.43 -3.23
N VAL A 456 7.06 -7.68 -3.83
CA VAL A 456 5.65 -7.67 -3.40
C VAL A 456 5.01 -9.03 -3.66
N LEU A 457 5.18 -9.58 -4.86
CA LEU A 457 4.65 -10.90 -5.23
C LEU A 457 5.25 -12.01 -4.36
N ARG A 458 6.56 -11.97 -4.07
CA ARG A 458 7.24 -12.93 -3.20
C ARG A 458 6.70 -12.89 -1.77
N ALA A 459 6.51 -11.68 -1.24
CA ALA A 459 5.95 -11.52 0.10
C ALA A 459 4.51 -12.06 0.17
N ALA A 460 3.69 -11.83 -0.87
CA ALA A 460 2.35 -12.40 -0.96
C ALA A 460 2.39 -13.93 -1.08
N ALA A 461 3.20 -14.46 -1.99
CA ALA A 461 3.38 -15.91 -2.18
C ALA A 461 3.81 -16.64 -0.90
N ARG A 462 4.72 -16.05 -0.12
CA ARG A 462 5.09 -16.58 1.19
C ARG A 462 3.93 -16.55 2.17
N ARG A 463 3.13 -15.48 2.23
CA ARG A 463 1.92 -15.43 3.08
C ARG A 463 0.89 -16.47 2.69
N TRP A 464 0.78 -16.82 1.41
CA TRP A 464 -0.10 -17.91 0.98
C TRP A 464 0.42 -19.30 1.38
N GLY A 465 1.62 -19.40 1.96
CA GLY A 465 2.24 -20.67 2.33
C GLY A 465 2.97 -21.37 1.18
N LEU A 466 3.38 -20.62 0.14
CA LEU A 466 4.13 -21.19 -0.97
C LEU A 466 5.58 -21.46 -0.59
N SER A 467 5.99 -22.72 -0.77
CA SER A 467 7.36 -23.19 -0.58
C SER A 467 7.98 -23.71 -1.86
N ALA A 468 9.32 -23.71 -1.91
CA ALA A 468 10.06 -24.18 -3.07
C ALA A 468 9.68 -25.62 -3.46
N GLY A 469 9.37 -25.83 -4.74
CA GLY A 469 9.01 -27.14 -5.29
C GLY A 469 7.62 -27.67 -4.91
N ARG A 470 6.80 -26.91 -4.18
CA ARG A 470 5.41 -27.27 -3.91
C ARG A 470 4.54 -26.94 -5.14
N PRO A 471 3.73 -27.89 -5.66
CA PRO A 471 2.77 -27.61 -6.71
C PRO A 471 1.74 -26.57 -6.27
N VAL A 472 1.27 -25.74 -7.19
CA VAL A 472 0.23 -24.73 -6.93
C VAL A 472 -0.94 -24.95 -7.86
N VAL A 473 -2.15 -24.90 -7.32
CA VAL A 473 -3.38 -24.88 -8.11
C VAL A 473 -4.14 -23.61 -7.78
N VAL A 474 -4.45 -22.82 -8.81
CA VAL A 474 -5.19 -21.57 -8.70
C VAL A 474 -6.59 -21.77 -9.27
N TYR A 475 -7.60 -21.15 -8.65
CA TYR A 475 -8.98 -21.22 -9.13
C TYR A 475 -9.75 -19.94 -8.78
N ASP A 476 -10.89 -19.76 -9.44
CA ASP A 476 -11.87 -18.70 -9.16
C ASP A 476 -13.29 -19.29 -9.21
N ASP A 477 -14.32 -18.47 -9.46
CA ASP A 477 -15.70 -18.91 -9.68
C ASP A 477 -16.23 -18.64 -11.09
N ASN A 478 -15.36 -18.28 -12.04
CA ASN A 478 -15.77 -17.80 -13.35
C ASN A 478 -14.84 -18.28 -14.48
N GLY A 479 -14.60 -19.59 -14.57
CA GLY A 479 -13.90 -20.21 -15.70
C GLY A 479 -12.39 -19.95 -15.75
N GLY A 480 -11.77 -19.58 -14.63
CA GLY A 480 -10.33 -19.35 -14.52
C GLY A 480 -9.87 -17.96 -14.97
N LEU A 481 -10.78 -17.03 -15.26
CA LEU A 481 -10.48 -15.70 -15.78
C LEU A 481 -9.57 -14.87 -14.87
N SER A 482 -9.84 -14.82 -13.56
CA SER A 482 -9.01 -14.09 -12.59
C SER A 482 -7.90 -14.99 -12.05
N ALA A 483 -8.16 -16.29 -11.88
CA ALA A 483 -7.17 -17.26 -11.44
C ALA A 483 -5.95 -17.32 -12.38
N ALA A 484 -6.17 -17.18 -13.69
CA ALA A 484 -5.10 -17.16 -14.68
C ALA A 484 -4.07 -16.04 -14.43
N ARG A 485 -4.45 -14.93 -13.78
CA ARG A 485 -3.51 -13.86 -13.40
C ARG A 485 -2.49 -14.36 -12.38
N ALA A 486 -2.92 -15.11 -11.37
CA ALA A 486 -2.01 -15.73 -10.40
C ALA A 486 -1.14 -16.80 -11.06
N TRP A 487 -1.73 -17.62 -11.94
CA TRP A 487 -0.99 -18.61 -12.74
C TRP A 487 0.14 -17.96 -13.54
N TRP A 488 -0.17 -16.90 -14.29
CA TRP A 488 0.81 -16.20 -15.12
C TRP A 488 1.89 -15.52 -14.28
N LEU A 489 1.52 -14.83 -13.20
CA LEU A 489 2.49 -14.14 -12.32
C LEU A 489 3.45 -15.11 -11.65
N LEU A 490 2.96 -16.23 -11.13
CA LEU A 490 3.81 -17.24 -10.48
C LEU A 490 4.78 -17.87 -11.48
N ARG A 491 4.33 -18.17 -12.71
CA ARG A 491 5.20 -18.69 -13.77
C ARG A 491 6.21 -17.65 -14.26
N TRP A 492 5.79 -16.41 -14.49
CA TRP A 492 6.67 -15.28 -14.80
C TRP A 492 7.75 -15.07 -13.73
N ALA A 493 7.40 -15.39 -12.48
CA ALA A 493 8.26 -15.32 -11.31
C ALA A 493 9.10 -16.59 -11.04
N GLY A 494 9.06 -17.58 -11.94
CA GLY A 494 9.89 -18.78 -11.90
C GLY A 494 9.29 -20.00 -11.18
N VAL A 495 8.01 -19.97 -10.81
CA VAL A 495 7.33 -21.15 -10.25
C VAL A 495 6.89 -22.08 -11.37
N ALA A 496 7.48 -23.28 -11.42
CA ALA A 496 7.34 -24.18 -12.56
C ALA A 496 5.99 -24.95 -12.60
N ASP A 497 5.51 -25.44 -11.46
CA ASP A 497 4.29 -26.26 -11.35
C ASP A 497 3.13 -25.42 -10.80
N VAL A 498 2.49 -24.69 -11.71
CA VAL A 498 1.29 -23.89 -11.43
C VAL A 498 0.22 -24.30 -12.43
N ARG A 499 -0.93 -24.74 -11.91
CA ARG A 499 -2.07 -25.26 -12.66
C ARG A 499 -3.34 -24.49 -12.35
N ILE A 500 -4.25 -24.42 -13.32
CA ILE A 500 -5.58 -23.82 -13.14
C ILE A 500 -6.60 -24.95 -12.96
N LEU A 501 -7.49 -24.83 -11.97
CA LEU A 501 -8.63 -25.75 -11.85
C LEU A 501 -9.61 -25.52 -13.01
N ASP A 502 -9.73 -26.50 -13.89
CA ASP A 502 -10.59 -26.41 -15.07
C ASP A 502 -12.08 -26.43 -14.68
N GLY A 503 -12.83 -25.46 -15.19
CA GLY A 503 -14.21 -25.22 -14.79
C GLY A 503 -14.39 -24.58 -13.40
N ALA A 504 -13.29 -24.15 -12.77
CA ALA A 504 -13.29 -23.33 -11.55
C ALA A 504 -14.08 -23.96 -10.37
N LEU A 505 -14.58 -23.14 -9.44
CA LEU A 505 -15.36 -23.62 -8.28
C LEU A 505 -16.66 -24.34 -8.67
N ALA A 506 -17.23 -24.02 -9.85
CA ALA A 506 -18.43 -24.69 -10.36
C ALA A 506 -18.18 -26.18 -10.64
N ALA A 507 -17.07 -26.51 -11.33
CA ALA A 507 -16.71 -27.90 -11.61
C ALA A 507 -16.45 -28.73 -10.34
N TRP A 508 -15.92 -28.09 -9.28
CA TRP A 508 -15.76 -28.73 -7.96
C TRP A 508 -17.10 -29.09 -7.32
N ARG A 509 -18.07 -28.17 -7.36
CA ARG A 509 -19.44 -28.38 -6.86
C ARG A 509 -20.20 -29.43 -7.67
N ASP A 510 -20.10 -29.38 -9.00
CA ASP A 510 -20.73 -30.35 -9.91
C ASP A 510 -20.19 -31.77 -9.71
N ALA A 511 -18.92 -31.89 -9.31
CA ALA A 511 -18.32 -33.16 -8.93
C ALA A 511 -18.80 -33.70 -7.56
N GLY A 512 -19.61 -32.93 -6.81
CA GLY A 512 -20.12 -33.30 -5.49
C GLY A 512 -19.06 -33.28 -4.40
N LEU A 513 -17.98 -32.51 -4.58
CA LEU A 513 -16.85 -32.45 -3.67
C LEU A 513 -17.10 -31.45 -2.52
N PRO A 514 -16.56 -31.69 -1.31
CA PRO A 514 -16.84 -30.88 -0.14
C PRO A 514 -16.22 -29.47 -0.26
N LEU A 515 -16.89 -28.49 0.34
CA LEU A 515 -16.35 -27.15 0.58
C LEU A 515 -16.02 -26.97 2.05
N GLU A 516 -15.10 -26.06 2.32
CA GLU A 516 -14.77 -25.55 3.65
C GLU A 516 -15.24 -24.09 3.76
N THR A 517 -15.54 -23.64 4.98
CA THR A 517 -15.99 -22.27 5.28
C THR A 517 -15.05 -21.64 6.29
N GLY A 518 -14.92 -20.32 6.26
CA GLY A 518 -14.07 -19.57 7.17
C GLY A 518 -12.76 -19.13 6.53
N GLU A 519 -11.73 -18.92 7.35
CA GLU A 519 -10.43 -18.40 6.91
C GLU A 519 -9.35 -19.47 7.04
N ILE A 520 -8.55 -19.66 5.98
CA ILE A 520 -7.33 -20.45 6.04
C ILE A 520 -6.14 -19.51 6.20
N ILE A 521 -5.49 -19.59 7.36
CA ILE A 521 -4.25 -18.88 7.65
C ILE A 521 -3.10 -19.90 7.60
N PRO A 522 -2.37 -20.01 6.47
CA PRO A 522 -1.29 -20.97 6.33
C PRO A 522 -0.05 -20.52 7.11
N VAL A 523 0.85 -21.47 7.41
CA VAL A 523 2.21 -21.13 7.84
C VAL A 523 2.93 -20.48 6.65
N PRO A 524 3.61 -19.33 6.85
CA PRO A 524 4.33 -18.69 5.76
C PRO A 524 5.37 -19.63 5.13
N GLY A 525 5.39 -19.68 3.80
CA GLY A 525 6.34 -20.47 3.04
C GLY A 525 7.68 -19.77 2.83
N ASP A 526 8.58 -20.43 2.10
CA ASP A 526 9.98 -20.03 1.91
C ASP A 526 10.35 -19.69 0.45
N ILE A 527 9.37 -19.69 -0.47
CA ILE A 527 9.61 -19.51 -1.91
C ILE A 527 10.48 -18.28 -2.22
N GLU A 528 11.43 -18.45 -3.13
CA GLU A 528 12.15 -17.36 -3.78
C GLU A 528 11.65 -17.20 -5.21
N LEU A 529 11.52 -15.95 -5.65
CA LEU A 529 10.97 -15.58 -6.96
C LEU A 529 11.99 -14.76 -7.75
N SER A 530 12.07 -15.00 -9.05
CA SER A 530 12.93 -14.27 -10.00
C SER A 530 12.13 -13.92 -11.25
N GLY A 531 12.38 -12.78 -11.89
CA GLY A 531 11.58 -12.33 -13.04
C GLY A 531 12.11 -12.82 -14.38
N GLY A 532 11.30 -12.63 -15.44
CA GLY A 532 11.71 -12.84 -16.82
C GLY A 532 11.53 -14.26 -17.34
N HIS A 533 10.79 -15.12 -16.63
CA HIS A 533 10.51 -16.49 -17.07
C HIS A 533 9.35 -16.61 -18.06
N LEU A 534 8.60 -15.52 -18.25
CA LEU A 534 7.60 -15.38 -19.32
C LEU A 534 7.78 -14.02 -20.00
N PRO A 535 7.55 -13.92 -21.32
CA PRO A 535 7.75 -12.68 -22.06
C PRO A 535 6.70 -11.62 -21.70
N VAL A 536 7.15 -10.37 -21.62
CA VAL A 536 6.35 -9.18 -21.34
C VAL A 536 6.60 -8.16 -22.44
N LEU A 537 5.56 -7.44 -22.85
CA LEU A 537 5.63 -6.34 -23.80
C LEU A 537 5.35 -5.03 -23.08
N ASP A 538 6.01 -3.96 -23.51
CA ASP A 538 5.54 -2.60 -23.33
C ASP A 538 4.55 -2.18 -24.44
N ALA A 539 4.14 -0.92 -24.43
CA ALA A 539 3.17 -0.40 -25.39
C ALA A 539 3.75 -0.29 -26.81
N ASP A 540 5.03 0.03 -26.97
CA ASP A 540 5.67 0.17 -28.28
C ASP A 540 5.99 -1.20 -28.88
N GLU A 541 6.40 -2.14 -28.04
CA GLU A 541 6.58 -3.55 -28.42
C GLU A 541 5.26 -4.19 -28.83
N ALA A 542 4.16 -3.90 -28.12
CA ALA A 542 2.82 -4.35 -28.52
C ALA A 542 2.41 -3.78 -29.89
N ALA A 543 2.68 -2.50 -30.15
CA ALA A 543 2.42 -1.88 -31.45
C ALA A 543 3.23 -2.54 -32.57
N ALA A 544 4.54 -2.73 -32.36
CA ALA A 544 5.41 -3.37 -33.33
C ALA A 544 5.00 -4.83 -33.62
N LEU A 545 4.55 -5.56 -32.60
CA LEU A 545 4.07 -6.93 -32.75
C LEU A 545 2.73 -7.01 -33.48
N ALA A 546 1.84 -6.01 -33.30
CA ALA A 546 0.58 -5.93 -34.05
C ALA A 546 0.81 -5.79 -35.56
N ASP A 547 1.91 -5.15 -35.97
CA ASP A 547 2.29 -4.97 -37.37
C ASP A 547 3.06 -6.17 -37.94
N SER A 548 3.97 -6.76 -37.15
CA SER A 548 4.93 -7.76 -37.64
C SER A 548 4.61 -9.22 -37.25
N GLY A 549 3.65 -9.44 -36.36
CA GLY A 549 3.26 -10.74 -35.84
C GLY A 549 1.77 -10.85 -35.52
N VAL A 550 1.45 -11.39 -34.34
CA VAL A 550 0.08 -11.56 -33.86
C VAL A 550 -0.09 -10.90 -32.49
N LEU A 551 -0.85 -9.81 -32.43
CA LEU A 551 -1.33 -9.25 -31.18
C LEU A 551 -2.82 -9.57 -31.00
N LEU A 552 -3.17 -10.30 -29.94
CA LEU A 552 -4.53 -10.69 -29.61
C LEU A 552 -5.14 -9.74 -28.56
N ASP A 553 -6.38 -9.33 -28.79
CA ASP A 553 -7.20 -8.61 -27.82
C ASP A 553 -8.20 -9.56 -27.16
N ALA A 554 -7.98 -9.83 -25.87
CA ALA A 554 -8.76 -10.75 -25.05
C ALA A 554 -10.09 -10.18 -24.52
N ARG A 555 -10.45 -8.94 -24.86
CA ARG A 555 -11.74 -8.34 -24.45
C ARG A 555 -12.91 -8.90 -25.26
N ALA A 556 -14.13 -8.69 -24.74
CA ALA A 556 -15.36 -8.97 -25.48
C ALA A 556 -15.37 -8.23 -26.83
N GLY A 557 -15.95 -8.87 -27.86
CA GLY A 557 -15.85 -8.39 -29.24
C GLY A 557 -16.43 -6.99 -29.46
N GLU A 558 -17.49 -6.63 -28.75
CA GLU A 558 -18.10 -5.29 -28.78
C GLU A 558 -17.17 -4.21 -28.23
N ARG A 559 -16.31 -4.54 -27.26
CA ARG A 559 -15.28 -3.60 -26.75
C ARG A 559 -14.16 -3.40 -27.76
N TYR A 560 -13.74 -4.50 -28.40
CA TYR A 560 -12.76 -4.46 -29.48
C TYR A 560 -13.25 -3.59 -30.65
N ARG A 561 -14.49 -3.81 -31.12
CA ARG A 561 -15.06 -3.07 -32.26
C ARG A 561 -15.32 -1.59 -31.95
N GLY A 562 -15.26 -1.20 -30.67
CA GLY A 562 -15.53 0.16 -30.21
C GLY A 562 -17.02 0.49 -30.08
N GLU A 563 -17.87 -0.53 -29.99
CA GLU A 563 -19.33 -0.37 -29.85
C GLU A 563 -19.73 -0.05 -28.41
N VAL A 564 -19.02 -0.65 -27.44
CA VAL A 564 -19.27 -0.47 -26.00
C VAL A 564 -17.93 -0.30 -25.30
N GLU A 565 -17.71 0.79 -24.57
CA GLU A 565 -16.57 0.94 -23.68
C GLU A 565 -17.03 1.51 -22.33
N PRO A 566 -17.26 0.65 -21.33
CA PRO A 566 -17.82 1.07 -20.05
C PRO A 566 -16.76 1.49 -19.02
N VAL A 567 -15.47 1.28 -19.29
CA VAL A 567 -14.41 1.42 -18.27
C VAL A 567 -13.30 2.39 -18.71
N ASP A 568 -12.83 2.25 -19.95
CA ASP A 568 -11.63 2.94 -20.43
C ASP A 568 -11.93 4.27 -21.14
N PRO A 569 -10.98 5.25 -21.15
CA PRO A 569 -11.24 6.59 -21.69
C PRO A 569 -11.61 6.65 -23.18
N ARG A 570 -11.21 5.65 -23.97
CA ARG A 570 -11.45 5.58 -25.41
C ARG A 570 -11.94 4.19 -25.80
N ALA A 571 -12.99 4.14 -26.61
CA ALA A 571 -13.49 2.91 -27.22
C ALA A 571 -12.64 2.49 -28.44
N GLY A 572 -12.54 1.19 -28.71
CA GLY A 572 -11.76 0.64 -29.83
C GLY A 572 -10.65 -0.30 -29.36
N HIS A 573 -9.65 -0.51 -30.20
CA HIS A 573 -8.53 -1.44 -29.98
C HIS A 573 -7.20 -0.89 -30.51
N ILE A 574 -6.11 -1.57 -30.15
CA ILE A 574 -4.75 -1.29 -30.63
C ILE A 574 -4.69 -1.59 -32.13
N PRO A 575 -4.35 -0.64 -33.01
CA PRO A 575 -4.27 -0.89 -34.45
C PRO A 575 -3.41 -2.12 -34.77
N GLY A 576 -3.89 -2.98 -35.68
CA GLY A 576 -3.20 -4.23 -36.04
C GLY A 576 -3.64 -5.45 -35.22
N ALA A 577 -4.16 -5.26 -34.00
CA ALA A 577 -4.61 -6.35 -33.14
C ALA A 577 -5.79 -7.14 -33.73
N ARG A 578 -5.94 -8.41 -33.32
CA ARG A 578 -7.03 -9.32 -33.72
C ARG A 578 -7.93 -9.61 -32.53
N SER A 579 -9.25 -9.62 -32.72
CA SER A 579 -10.18 -9.93 -31.63
C SER A 579 -10.10 -11.40 -31.24
N ALA A 580 -9.88 -11.68 -29.96
CA ALA A 580 -9.81 -13.03 -29.40
C ALA A 580 -10.51 -13.09 -28.02
N PRO A 581 -11.85 -12.94 -27.95
CA PRO A 581 -12.55 -12.88 -26.67
C PRO A 581 -12.34 -14.14 -25.81
N THR A 582 -11.92 -13.98 -24.56
CA THR A 582 -11.55 -15.12 -23.69
C THR A 582 -12.69 -16.08 -23.39
N GLY A 583 -13.94 -15.60 -23.38
CA GLY A 583 -15.12 -16.44 -23.16
C GLY A 583 -15.27 -17.54 -24.21
N ASP A 584 -14.74 -17.33 -25.42
CA ASP A 584 -14.80 -18.31 -26.49
C ASP A 584 -13.70 -19.39 -26.38
N ASN A 585 -12.79 -19.30 -25.41
CA ASN A 585 -11.90 -20.39 -25.02
C ASN A 585 -12.61 -21.43 -24.14
N LEU A 586 -13.80 -21.10 -23.65
CA LEU A 586 -14.57 -21.94 -22.73
C LEU A 586 -15.72 -22.65 -23.45
N ASP A 587 -16.11 -23.80 -22.91
CA ASP A 587 -17.35 -24.49 -23.27
C ASP A 587 -18.54 -23.96 -22.46
N ALA A 588 -19.73 -24.52 -22.68
CA ALA A 588 -20.95 -24.11 -21.98
C ALA A 588 -20.94 -24.41 -20.48
N ALA A 589 -20.04 -25.27 -20.00
CA ALA A 589 -19.84 -25.60 -18.59
C ALA A 589 -18.73 -24.74 -17.94
N GLY A 590 -18.17 -23.76 -18.67
CA GLY A 590 -17.11 -22.90 -18.18
C GLY A 590 -15.74 -23.57 -18.11
N ARG A 591 -15.56 -24.71 -18.77
CA ARG A 591 -14.27 -25.43 -18.88
C ARG A 591 -13.53 -24.98 -20.11
N PHE A 592 -12.20 -25.06 -20.11
CA PHE A 592 -11.41 -24.85 -21.32
C PHE A 592 -11.86 -25.84 -22.40
N ARG A 593 -12.03 -25.33 -23.62
CA ARG A 593 -12.28 -26.17 -24.79
C ARG A 593 -11.14 -27.16 -25.00
N SER A 594 -11.42 -28.23 -25.73
CA SER A 594 -10.41 -29.23 -26.05
C SER A 594 -9.19 -28.60 -26.73
N ALA A 595 -8.01 -29.19 -26.54
CA ALA A 595 -6.79 -28.72 -27.20
C ALA A 595 -6.98 -28.64 -28.73
N ALA A 596 -7.72 -29.58 -29.34
CA ALA A 596 -8.03 -29.57 -30.77
C ALA A 596 -8.86 -28.34 -31.20
N ASP A 597 -9.88 -27.98 -30.41
CA ASP A 597 -10.71 -26.80 -30.67
C ASP A 597 -9.91 -25.50 -30.48
N LEU A 598 -9.10 -25.43 -29.42
CA LEU A 598 -8.22 -24.30 -29.17
C LEU A 598 -7.17 -24.15 -30.29
N ARG A 599 -6.54 -25.23 -30.76
CA ARG A 599 -5.63 -25.20 -31.93
C ARG A 599 -6.34 -24.65 -33.16
N THR A 600 -7.56 -25.11 -33.43
CA THR A 600 -8.37 -24.68 -34.58
C THR A 600 -8.68 -23.19 -34.49
N ARG A 601 -9.14 -22.73 -33.33
CA ARG A 601 -9.42 -21.33 -33.03
C ARG A 601 -8.16 -20.46 -33.23
N PHE A 602 -7.05 -20.79 -32.59
CA PHE A 602 -5.84 -19.96 -32.63
C PHE A 602 -5.22 -19.91 -34.03
N ARG A 603 -5.28 -21.00 -34.81
CA ARG A 603 -4.89 -20.99 -36.22
C ARG A 603 -5.77 -20.06 -37.06
N ALA A 604 -7.07 -20.01 -36.81
CA ALA A 604 -7.98 -19.07 -37.47
C ALA A 604 -7.64 -17.61 -37.13
N LEU A 605 -7.14 -17.35 -35.91
CA LEU A 605 -6.59 -16.07 -35.49
C LEU A 605 -5.15 -15.83 -35.98
N GLY A 606 -4.61 -16.74 -36.80
CA GLY A 606 -3.30 -16.67 -37.44
C GLY A 606 -2.10 -16.90 -36.51
N VAL A 607 -2.32 -17.58 -35.38
CA VAL A 607 -1.26 -18.10 -34.52
C VAL A 607 -0.71 -19.41 -35.11
N ALA A 608 0.61 -19.52 -35.20
CA ALA A 608 1.26 -20.78 -35.59
C ALA A 608 1.22 -21.77 -34.42
N VAL A 609 0.49 -22.88 -34.57
CA VAL A 609 0.39 -23.94 -33.56
C VAL A 609 0.94 -25.25 -34.12
N GLY A 610 1.90 -25.87 -33.43
CA GLY A 610 2.54 -27.14 -33.83
C GLY A 610 1.54 -28.29 -34.06
N ALA A 611 1.95 -29.30 -34.83
CA ALA A 611 1.15 -30.51 -35.07
C ALA A 611 1.12 -31.42 -33.82
N ASP A 612 0.04 -32.22 -33.68
CA ASP A 612 -0.19 -33.09 -32.52
C ASP A 612 0.98 -34.06 -32.25
N THR A 613 1.45 -34.12 -31.01
CA THR A 613 1.88 -35.39 -30.41
C THR A 613 0.70 -35.93 -29.60
N PRO A 614 0.20 -37.15 -29.86
CA PRO A 614 -0.96 -37.70 -29.17
C PRO A 614 -0.70 -37.87 -27.66
N ASP A 615 -1.70 -37.57 -26.83
CA ASP A 615 -1.67 -37.77 -25.38
C ASP A 615 -1.53 -39.25 -25.01
N GLY A 616 -0.59 -39.52 -24.09
CA GLY A 616 -0.44 -40.69 -23.22
C GLY A 616 -0.94 -42.06 -23.71
N VAL A 617 0.00 -42.91 -24.16
CA VAL A 617 -0.12 -44.37 -23.99
C VAL A 617 0.89 -44.81 -22.94
N ASP A 618 0.37 -45.50 -21.92
CA ASP A 618 1.08 -46.21 -20.87
C ASP A 618 2.12 -47.18 -21.50
N THR A 619 3.41 -46.96 -21.22
CA THR A 619 4.47 -47.92 -21.58
C THR A 619 5.26 -48.28 -20.34
N ALA A 620 4.62 -49.00 -19.42
CA ALA A 620 5.27 -50.22 -18.97
C ALA A 620 5.33 -51.18 -20.17
N ASP A 621 6.53 -51.66 -20.48
CA ASP A 621 6.84 -52.68 -21.49
C ASP A 621 7.18 -52.17 -22.91
N ALA A 622 8.44 -51.77 -23.09
CA ALA A 622 9.21 -52.04 -24.32
C ALA A 622 10.69 -51.78 -24.06
N ALA A 623 11.32 -52.73 -23.35
CA ALA A 623 12.74 -52.97 -23.58
C ALA A 623 12.89 -53.55 -24.99
N ASN A 624 14.00 -53.18 -25.65
CA ASN A 624 14.57 -53.83 -26.83
C ASN A 624 14.01 -53.40 -28.21
N THR A 625 14.66 -52.45 -28.87
CA THR A 625 15.32 -52.73 -30.16
C THR A 625 16.31 -51.62 -30.54
N GLN A 626 17.55 -52.04 -30.81
CA GLN A 626 18.54 -51.31 -31.58
C GLN A 626 18.09 -51.14 -33.04
N GLU A 627 18.70 -50.15 -33.71
CA GLU A 627 19.27 -50.22 -35.07
C GLU A 627 18.68 -49.30 -36.16
N VAL A 628 19.62 -48.74 -36.95
CA VAL A 628 19.55 -48.10 -38.29
C VAL A 628 18.91 -46.69 -38.31
N VAL A 629 19.58 -45.61 -38.75
CA VAL A 629 20.03 -45.34 -40.13
C VAL A 629 21.25 -44.40 -40.19
N GLU A 630 22.32 -44.90 -40.83
CA GLU A 630 23.35 -44.11 -41.53
C GLU A 630 22.88 -43.76 -42.96
N ALA A 631 23.56 -42.76 -43.54
CA ALA A 631 23.68 -42.42 -44.97
C ALA A 631 22.80 -41.27 -45.48
N ALA A 632 23.39 -40.08 -45.57
CA ALA A 632 23.90 -39.57 -46.86
C ALA A 632 24.59 -38.22 -46.64
N GLY A 633 25.93 -38.22 -46.74
CA GLY A 633 26.72 -37.01 -46.90
C GLY A 633 26.61 -36.45 -48.33
N GLY A 634 26.68 -35.12 -48.44
CA GLY A 634 26.74 -34.38 -49.69
C GLY A 634 27.56 -33.11 -49.50
N VAL A 635 28.75 -33.11 -50.10
CA VAL A 635 29.88 -32.18 -50.02
C VAL A 635 29.56 -30.77 -50.56
N GLY A 636 30.20 -29.73 -50.00
CA GLY A 636 30.36 -28.42 -50.65
C GLY A 636 31.12 -27.39 -49.83
N THR A 637 32.45 -27.41 -49.88
CA THR A 637 33.35 -26.37 -49.36
C THR A 637 33.54 -25.23 -50.37
N SER A 638 33.53 -23.98 -49.92
CA SER A 638 34.39 -22.92 -50.49
C SER A 638 34.53 -21.75 -49.51
N ALA A 639 35.77 -21.29 -49.36
CA ALA A 639 36.19 -20.22 -48.48
C ALA A 639 36.04 -18.84 -49.13
N GLY A 640 35.77 -17.83 -48.32
CA GLY A 640 35.85 -16.41 -48.68
C GLY A 640 35.95 -15.55 -47.42
N GLU A 641 37.16 -15.05 -47.15
CA GLU A 641 37.40 -13.97 -46.18
C GLU A 641 36.81 -12.65 -46.71
N GLY A 642 36.16 -11.88 -45.83
CA GLY A 642 35.68 -10.52 -46.14
C GLY A 642 34.89 -9.95 -44.98
N GLY A 643 35.48 -8.98 -44.27
CA GLY A 643 34.96 -8.44 -43.02
C GLY A 643 33.61 -7.73 -43.11
N GLY A 644 32.96 -7.66 -41.95
CA GLY A 644 31.75 -6.87 -41.71
C GLY A 644 31.20 -7.23 -40.34
N ALA A 645 31.18 -6.27 -39.43
CA ALA A 645 30.52 -6.41 -38.14
C ALA A 645 29.05 -6.81 -38.35
N SER A 646 28.63 -7.95 -37.80
CA SER A 646 27.22 -8.36 -37.81
C SER A 646 26.86 -9.18 -36.57
N ASP A 647 25.93 -8.59 -35.83
CA ASP A 647 24.77 -9.24 -35.20
C ASP A 647 25.05 -10.41 -34.26
N GLY A 648 25.37 -10.06 -33.01
CA GLY A 648 25.25 -10.97 -31.88
C GLY A 648 23.78 -11.26 -31.61
N GLY A 649 23.32 -12.43 -32.04
CA GLY A 649 22.21 -13.18 -31.44
C GLY A 649 20.92 -12.41 -31.21
N ARG A 650 20.11 -12.24 -32.26
CA ARG A 650 18.66 -12.04 -32.09
C ARG A 650 18.08 -13.22 -31.31
N GLY A 651 17.81 -13.01 -30.02
CA GLY A 651 16.82 -13.81 -29.31
C GLY A 651 15.51 -13.76 -30.09
N VAL A 652 14.90 -14.91 -30.31
CA VAL A 652 13.65 -15.04 -31.07
C VAL A 652 12.60 -14.16 -30.40
N GLN A 653 12.20 -13.09 -31.08
CA GLN A 653 11.10 -12.22 -30.64
C GLN A 653 9.82 -13.07 -30.55
N PRO A 654 9.01 -12.96 -29.48
CA PRO A 654 7.76 -13.69 -29.37
C PRO A 654 6.84 -13.31 -30.55
N VAL A 655 6.37 -14.31 -31.28
CA VAL A 655 5.53 -14.10 -32.49
C VAL A 655 4.06 -13.82 -32.12
N VAL A 656 3.69 -14.04 -30.86
CA VAL A 656 2.33 -13.87 -30.32
C VAL A 656 2.38 -13.03 -29.05
N GLY A 657 1.56 -12.00 -28.98
CA GLY A 657 1.34 -11.18 -27.81
C GLY A 657 -0.14 -11.05 -27.50
N VAL A 658 -0.46 -10.77 -26.25
CA VAL A 658 -1.83 -10.68 -25.76
C VAL A 658 -1.99 -9.46 -24.86
N TYR A 659 -3.08 -8.74 -25.04
CA TYR A 659 -3.55 -7.72 -24.11
C TYR A 659 -5.05 -7.85 -23.87
N CYS A 660 -5.57 -7.18 -22.85
CA CYS A 660 -7.00 -7.08 -22.62
C CYS A 660 -7.36 -5.66 -22.12
N GLY A 661 -8.31 -5.54 -21.19
CA GLY A 661 -8.57 -4.27 -20.50
C GLY A 661 -7.44 -3.84 -19.56
N SER A 662 -6.83 -4.78 -18.83
CA SER A 662 -5.91 -4.47 -17.73
C SER A 662 -4.93 -5.59 -17.37
N GLY A 663 -4.63 -6.49 -18.31
CA GLY A 663 -3.69 -7.60 -18.10
C GLY A 663 -4.20 -8.78 -17.24
N VAL A 664 -5.48 -8.77 -16.81
CA VAL A 664 -6.08 -9.88 -16.05
C VAL A 664 -6.53 -10.99 -16.99
N THR A 665 -7.56 -10.76 -17.81
CA THR A 665 -8.07 -11.79 -18.74
C THR A 665 -7.10 -12.12 -19.88
N ALA A 666 -6.13 -11.25 -20.18
CA ALA A 666 -5.05 -11.59 -21.10
C ALA A 666 -4.22 -12.79 -20.59
N ALA A 667 -4.08 -12.96 -19.28
CA ALA A 667 -3.42 -14.12 -18.70
C ALA A 667 -4.19 -15.42 -18.96
N HIS A 668 -5.53 -15.36 -19.05
CA HIS A 668 -6.38 -16.49 -19.42
C HIS A 668 -6.18 -16.91 -20.88
N GLU A 669 -6.12 -15.95 -21.79
CA GLU A 669 -5.81 -16.22 -23.21
C GLU A 669 -4.42 -16.85 -23.36
N ILE A 670 -3.43 -16.38 -22.58
CA ILE A 670 -2.08 -16.98 -22.54
C ILE A 670 -2.13 -18.41 -21.98
N ALA A 671 -2.95 -18.69 -20.96
CA ALA A 671 -3.14 -20.05 -20.47
C ALA A 671 -3.75 -20.96 -21.55
N ALA A 672 -4.74 -20.49 -22.31
CA ALA A 672 -5.33 -21.24 -23.42
C ALA A 672 -4.32 -21.50 -24.56
N LEU A 673 -3.45 -20.54 -24.87
CA LEU A 673 -2.33 -20.72 -25.80
C LEU A 673 -1.32 -21.75 -25.28
N ALA A 674 -1.01 -21.70 -23.98
CA ALA A 674 -0.10 -22.65 -23.33
C ALA A 674 -0.65 -24.10 -23.36
N VAL A 675 -1.97 -24.30 -23.24
CA VAL A 675 -2.62 -25.62 -23.38
C VAL A 675 -2.30 -26.26 -24.74
N VAL A 676 -2.15 -25.46 -25.78
CA VAL A 676 -1.81 -25.94 -27.13
C VAL A 676 -0.33 -25.80 -27.49
N GLY A 677 0.52 -25.51 -26.49
CA GLY A 677 1.97 -25.43 -26.62
C GLY A 677 2.49 -24.14 -27.26
N VAL A 678 1.72 -23.05 -27.21
CA VAL A 678 2.14 -21.72 -27.70
C VAL A 678 2.53 -20.84 -26.52
N GLU A 679 3.78 -20.36 -26.53
CA GLU A 679 4.23 -19.30 -25.64
C GLU A 679 3.81 -17.94 -26.21
N ALA A 680 3.29 -17.06 -25.35
CA ALA A 680 2.83 -15.74 -25.75
C ALA A 680 3.23 -14.68 -24.71
N ALA A 681 3.50 -13.46 -25.20
CA ALA A 681 3.89 -12.33 -24.39
C ALA A 681 2.68 -11.56 -23.86
N LEU A 682 2.75 -11.11 -22.60
CA LEU A 682 1.71 -10.27 -22.01
C LEU A 682 2.06 -8.80 -22.18
N TYR A 683 1.14 -7.96 -22.66
CA TYR A 683 1.20 -6.50 -22.47
C TYR A 683 0.40 -6.10 -21.22
N PRO A 684 1.04 -5.84 -20.06
CA PRO A 684 0.33 -5.68 -18.79
C PRO A 684 -0.46 -4.39 -18.69
N GLY A 685 0.10 -3.29 -19.24
CA GLY A 685 -0.59 -1.99 -19.30
C GLY A 685 -1.91 -2.08 -20.07
N SER A 686 -1.94 -2.95 -21.09
CA SER A 686 -3.16 -3.35 -21.79
C SER A 686 -3.94 -2.15 -22.38
N TRP A 687 -5.20 -2.33 -22.73
CA TRP A 687 -6.03 -1.26 -23.29
C TRP A 687 -6.13 -0.04 -22.37
N SER A 688 -6.14 -0.24 -21.05
CA SER A 688 -6.21 0.88 -20.10
C SER A 688 -5.03 1.83 -20.20
N ALA A 689 -3.79 1.34 -20.25
CA ALA A 689 -2.62 2.18 -20.47
C ALA A 689 -2.64 2.81 -21.86
N TRP A 690 -2.92 2.01 -22.89
CA TRP A 690 -2.94 2.47 -24.28
C TRP A 690 -3.97 3.60 -24.51
N SER A 691 -5.20 3.38 -24.07
CA SER A 691 -6.31 4.32 -24.24
C SER A 691 -6.16 5.59 -23.41
N SER A 692 -5.33 5.57 -22.36
CA SER A 692 -5.04 6.76 -21.54
C SER A 692 -4.00 7.69 -22.18
N ASP A 693 -3.19 7.20 -23.12
CA ASP A 693 -2.22 8.02 -23.87
C ASP A 693 -2.86 8.61 -25.15
N PRO A 694 -3.22 9.91 -25.17
CA PRO A 694 -3.90 10.51 -26.33
C PRO A 694 -3.05 10.52 -27.60
N SER A 695 -1.72 10.35 -27.50
CA SER A 695 -0.84 10.28 -28.67
C SER A 695 -0.91 8.94 -29.42
N ARG A 696 -1.39 7.88 -28.76
CA ARG A 696 -1.48 6.55 -29.36
C ARG A 696 -2.73 6.41 -30.25
N PRO A 697 -2.59 5.80 -31.44
CA PRO A 697 -3.70 5.61 -32.36
C PRO A 697 -4.69 4.57 -31.84
N VAL A 698 -5.95 4.71 -32.25
CA VAL A 698 -7.05 3.80 -31.88
C VAL A 698 -7.76 3.37 -33.15
N ALA A 699 -7.97 2.07 -33.30
CA ALA A 699 -8.76 1.48 -34.38
C ALA A 699 -10.14 1.04 -33.87
N THR A 700 -11.12 0.96 -34.77
CA THR A 700 -12.49 0.48 -34.51
C THR A 700 -12.94 -0.42 -35.67
N GLY A 701 -14.05 -1.13 -35.50
CA GLY A 701 -14.56 -2.06 -36.50
C GLY A 701 -14.03 -3.50 -36.35
N PRO A 702 -14.41 -4.40 -37.26
CA PRO A 702 -14.12 -5.83 -37.14
C PRO A 702 -12.68 -6.17 -37.52
N ARG A 703 -12.07 -7.11 -36.79
CA ARG A 703 -10.90 -7.87 -37.25
C ARG A 703 -10.66 -9.13 -36.42
#